data_AF-A0AAD4YZZ7-F1
#
_entry.id   AF-A0AAD4YZZ7-F1
#
_cell.length_a   1.000
_cell.length_b   1.000
_cell.length_c   1.000
_cell.angle_alpha   90.00
_cell.angle_beta   90.00
_cell.angle_gamma   90.00
#
_symmetry.space_group_name_H-M   'P 1'
#
loop_
_entity.id
_entity.type
_entity.pdbx_description
1 polymer ?
#
loop_
_entity_poly.entity_id
_entity_poly.type
_entity_poly.pdbx_seq_one_letter_code
_entity_poly.pdbx_strand_id
1 'polypeptide(L)'
;MPGIAPDVISHKLTISSAYKPVRQKRRSYDAERYEAMRTEVEKLQTIGFIREATYSVWLANSVMVRKSTGGWRMSQDYTDLNKACPKDSFPLPRIDQLVDATAGHELLSFMDAYSGYNQIFMHPPDSEHTAFITDCYNVMPFGLKNAGATYQRLVNKIFAGYIGSIMEVYVDDMLVKSRTAEDHLQNLSIMFGILKDYRMRLNPKKCAFGVSSGKFLRFMISQRGIEANPEKIKAIIDMERPKTTKDIQSLTGRVAALTRFISKATDKCVPFFKALKGGKRDITWTAECDNAFQALKNYMSKAPLLSKPLPGEILYLYLSVSGTAVSSVLIRKPEKAELPIFYVSKALQSAELRYPPLEQLALALVVSARRLRPYFQAHGIKVLTNQPLRQVLQKPEISGRLIKWAIELGEFDIQFVPRPAEKGQAVADFISELTPATIRPTSEAITETILPDQTEAERLDTSTPVWGLHVDGSANQQGCGAGLVLTTPDGQKIEYALRFDFRTSNNEAEYEALLAGLRLAKSMNAKQIRIHSDSQLIVNQVTADFAAKDASMYAYLSTAHRLLRSFQAYEIKQIPRGENSHADALARLASAINDKVGRKVPVEILAQPSTVTSEACVVRYEDTWMSGIYVYLTNGTLPEDKTQARKLRYRSARYTVINDVLYKRGYTTPYLKCLTAEQGDYVLREIHNGDANTLVKKCDKCQRFGNIPHISAEPLTPIVSPWPFAQWGLDLIGPMTQGKGQVKYAVVAVDYFTKWVEAEPLATITAARIEEFVWTHICCRFGIPYAIITDNGRQFDSELFRQFCIRLKINLFFASPAHPQSNGQVEAINKIVKKLLKRQLDKAKGAWPEKLPEALWAIRTSYRTASMNPRDGTKFPSEEPSEENLGDYCLYRILTTNDRLTRGQKRQLDITGPSAYPLPNPALPDTFDLGHVSCSRPAPTVPHRKYTHNARLPRPI
;
A
#
# COMPACT_ATOMS: atom_id res chain seq x y z
N MET A 1 23.91 12.73 -45.28
CA MET A 1 22.54 13.25 -45.04
C MET A 1 22.59 14.19 -43.84
N PRO A 2 22.04 15.42 -43.89
CA PRO A 2 22.03 16.29 -42.72
C PRO A 2 21.08 15.71 -41.67
N GLY A 3 21.63 15.37 -40.50
CA GLY A 3 20.86 15.00 -39.32
C GLY A 3 20.36 16.22 -38.54
N ILE A 4 19.83 15.94 -37.35
CA ILE A 4 19.44 16.95 -36.37
C ILE A 4 20.72 17.54 -35.78
N ALA A 5 20.75 18.86 -35.58
CA ALA A 5 21.97 19.55 -35.19
C ALA A 5 22.46 19.12 -33.78
N PRO A 6 23.78 18.85 -33.56
CA PRO A 6 24.28 18.28 -32.29
C PRO A 6 24.04 19.13 -31.03
N ASP A 7 23.89 20.45 -31.20
CA ASP A 7 23.52 21.43 -30.17
C ASP A 7 22.05 21.27 -29.71
N VAL A 8 21.17 20.79 -30.60
CA VAL A 8 19.80 20.42 -30.23
C VAL A 8 19.85 19.17 -29.35
N ILE A 9 20.54 18.12 -29.81
CA ILE A 9 20.80 16.89 -29.03
C ILE A 9 21.94 16.05 -29.63
N SER A 10 22.70 15.36 -28.78
CA SER A 10 23.68 14.32 -29.14
C SER A 10 23.55 13.11 -28.22
N HIS A 11 23.75 11.89 -28.71
CA HIS A 11 23.77 10.70 -27.86
C HIS A 11 25.13 10.54 -27.15
N LYS A 12 25.10 10.41 -25.82
CA LYS A 12 26.28 10.22 -24.96
C LYS A 12 26.31 8.81 -24.37
N LEU A 13 27.49 8.19 -24.36
CA LEU A 13 27.72 6.91 -23.68
C LEU A 13 28.35 7.19 -22.32
N THR A 14 27.55 7.21 -21.26
CA THR A 14 28.03 7.41 -19.88
C THR A 14 28.75 6.14 -19.34
N ILE A 15 29.78 5.66 -20.03
CA ILE A 15 30.46 4.39 -19.71
C ILE A 15 31.07 4.47 -18.30
N SER A 16 30.69 3.53 -17.43
CA SER A 16 31.25 3.46 -16.07
C SER A 16 32.68 2.92 -16.09
N SER A 17 33.60 3.67 -15.45
CA SER A 17 35.02 3.33 -15.31
C SER A 17 35.27 2.02 -14.53
N ALA A 18 34.27 1.50 -13.82
CA ALA A 18 34.34 0.19 -13.16
C ALA A 18 34.35 -1.00 -14.14
N TYR A 19 33.94 -0.80 -15.40
CA TYR A 19 33.87 -1.86 -16.41
C TYR A 19 35.08 -1.81 -17.34
N LYS A 20 35.79 -2.94 -17.47
CA LYS A 20 36.88 -3.10 -18.44
C LYS A 20 36.31 -3.20 -19.87
N PRO A 21 36.92 -2.53 -20.87
CA PRO A 21 36.52 -2.68 -22.26
C PRO A 21 36.57 -4.12 -22.75
N VAL A 22 35.57 -4.52 -23.54
CA VAL A 22 35.43 -5.86 -24.11
C VAL A 22 35.55 -5.79 -25.62
N ARG A 23 36.45 -6.60 -26.18
CA ARG A 23 36.55 -6.89 -27.61
C ARG A 23 35.93 -8.27 -27.88
N GLN A 24 34.76 -8.31 -28.51
CA GLN A 24 34.10 -9.57 -28.82
C GLN A 24 34.86 -10.35 -29.91
N LYS A 25 34.92 -11.68 -29.80
CA LYS A 25 35.45 -12.53 -30.88
C LYS A 25 34.56 -12.38 -32.12
N ARG A 26 35.18 -12.12 -33.28
CA ARG A 26 34.50 -12.00 -34.58
C ARG A 26 33.67 -13.25 -34.88
N ARG A 27 32.39 -13.07 -35.18
CA ARG A 27 31.49 -14.13 -35.65
C ARG A 27 31.81 -14.50 -37.10
N SER A 28 31.69 -15.79 -37.41
CA SER A 28 31.69 -16.26 -38.80
C SER A 28 30.28 -16.16 -39.38
N TYR A 29 30.20 -15.82 -40.66
CA TYR A 29 28.97 -15.73 -41.43
C TYR A 29 29.15 -16.51 -42.74
N ASP A 30 28.02 -16.99 -43.29
CA ASP A 30 27.95 -17.48 -44.65
C ASP A 30 28.15 -16.35 -45.68
N ALA A 31 28.37 -16.73 -46.94
CA ALA A 31 28.65 -15.79 -48.03
C ALA A 31 27.48 -14.80 -48.28
N GLU A 32 26.22 -15.24 -48.22
CA GLU A 32 25.04 -14.37 -48.41
C GLU A 32 25.00 -13.26 -47.35
N ARG A 33 25.21 -13.63 -46.08
CA ARG A 33 25.26 -12.68 -44.96
C ARG A 33 26.47 -11.75 -45.01
N TYR A 34 27.64 -12.24 -45.45
CA TYR A 34 28.83 -11.40 -45.60
C TYR A 34 28.67 -10.38 -46.72
N GLU A 35 28.12 -10.79 -47.87
CA GLU A 35 27.79 -9.90 -48.99
C GLU A 35 26.84 -8.79 -48.53
N ALA A 36 25.69 -9.18 -47.95
CA ALA A 36 24.68 -8.24 -47.46
C ALA A 36 25.19 -7.32 -46.33
N MET A 37 26.20 -7.76 -45.56
CA MET A 37 26.85 -6.92 -44.55
C MET A 37 27.77 -5.89 -45.20
N ARG A 38 28.57 -6.30 -46.20
CA ARG A 38 29.50 -5.41 -46.92
C ARG A 38 28.75 -4.29 -47.62
N THR A 39 27.70 -4.63 -48.39
CA THR A 39 26.87 -3.63 -49.10
C THR A 39 26.24 -2.60 -48.17
N GLU A 40 25.80 -3.01 -46.96
CA GLU A 40 25.22 -2.06 -46.00
C GLU A 40 26.31 -1.22 -45.30
N VAL A 41 27.51 -1.76 -45.07
CA VAL A 41 28.66 -1.00 -44.54
C VAL A 41 29.13 0.05 -45.55
N GLU A 42 29.40 -0.33 -46.80
CA GLU A 42 29.80 0.59 -47.89
C GLU A 42 28.81 1.74 -48.06
N LYS A 43 27.50 1.42 -48.02
CA LYS A 43 26.41 2.40 -48.06
C LYS A 43 26.43 3.33 -46.84
N LEU A 44 26.65 2.83 -45.63
CA LEU A 44 26.72 3.66 -44.42
C LEU A 44 27.97 4.55 -44.38
N GLN A 45 29.10 4.06 -44.90
CA GLN A 45 30.33 4.86 -45.10
C GLN A 45 30.08 5.98 -46.12
N THR A 46 29.49 5.66 -47.28
CA THR A 46 29.17 6.62 -48.35
C THR A 46 28.22 7.73 -47.86
N ILE A 47 27.30 7.44 -46.93
CA ILE A 47 26.37 8.42 -46.34
C ILE A 47 27.04 9.25 -45.22
N GLY A 48 28.19 8.81 -44.69
CA GLY A 48 28.93 9.40 -43.58
C GLY A 48 28.44 8.98 -42.17
N PHE A 49 27.58 7.97 -42.08
CA PHE A 49 27.01 7.49 -40.81
C PHE A 49 28.00 6.67 -39.98
N ILE A 50 28.96 6.02 -40.64
CA ILE A 50 30.09 5.33 -40.01
C ILE A 50 31.42 5.82 -40.61
N ARG A 51 32.50 5.61 -39.86
CA ARG A 51 33.89 5.87 -40.27
C ARG A 51 34.80 4.74 -39.76
N GLU A 52 35.97 4.61 -40.35
CA GLU A 52 37.00 3.70 -39.86
C GLU A 52 37.40 4.04 -38.39
N ALA A 53 37.67 3.00 -37.60
CA ALA A 53 38.04 3.07 -36.20
C ALA A 53 39.45 2.50 -36.00
N THR A 54 40.39 3.34 -35.57
CA THR A 54 41.82 3.01 -35.55
C THR A 54 42.28 2.36 -34.24
N TYR A 55 41.74 2.79 -33.09
CA TYR A 55 42.23 2.39 -31.77
C TYR A 55 41.09 1.94 -30.82
N SER A 56 40.05 1.32 -31.38
CA SER A 56 38.85 0.92 -30.63
C SER A 56 39.16 -0.02 -29.45
N VAL A 57 38.76 0.38 -28.24
CA VAL A 57 38.89 -0.43 -27.01
C VAL A 57 37.68 -1.34 -26.77
N TRP A 58 36.50 -0.91 -27.20
CA TRP A 58 35.28 -1.72 -27.28
C TRP A 58 35.12 -2.23 -28.71
N LEU A 59 34.74 -3.50 -28.89
CA LEU A 59 34.47 -4.06 -30.23
C LEU A 59 33.25 -4.98 -30.20
N ALA A 60 32.19 -4.58 -30.89
CA ALA A 60 30.96 -5.35 -31.04
C ALA A 60 30.92 -6.17 -32.35
N ASN A 61 30.12 -7.24 -32.37
CA ASN A 61 29.78 -7.94 -33.60
C ASN A 61 28.57 -7.31 -34.30
N SER A 62 28.61 -7.19 -35.63
CA SER A 62 27.41 -7.01 -36.45
C SER A 62 26.59 -8.30 -36.50
N VAL A 63 25.27 -8.19 -36.39
CA VAL A 63 24.29 -9.28 -36.46
C VAL A 63 23.33 -9.03 -37.61
N MET A 64 23.12 -10.05 -38.44
CA MET A 64 22.27 -9.97 -39.64
C MET A 64 20.92 -10.67 -39.39
N VAL A 65 19.83 -9.91 -39.50
CA VAL A 65 18.45 -10.39 -39.30
C VAL A 65 17.64 -10.16 -40.57
N ARG A 66 16.83 -11.13 -41.00
CA ARG A 66 15.90 -10.92 -42.14
C ARG A 66 14.75 -9.99 -41.72
N LYS A 67 14.44 -9.00 -42.55
CA LYS A 67 13.25 -8.14 -42.45
C LYS A 67 12.01 -8.96 -42.85
N SER A 68 10.84 -8.56 -42.37
CA SER A 68 9.55 -9.11 -42.85
C SER A 68 9.35 -8.89 -44.36
N THR A 69 10.01 -7.89 -44.95
CA THR A 69 10.03 -7.59 -46.39
C THR A 69 11.13 -8.33 -47.17
N GLY A 70 11.63 -9.47 -46.65
CA GLY A 70 12.60 -10.35 -47.32
C GLY A 70 14.09 -9.94 -47.24
N GLY A 71 14.40 -8.65 -47.28
CA GLY A 71 15.79 -8.16 -47.26
C GLY A 71 16.49 -8.24 -45.89
N TRP A 72 17.82 -8.09 -45.86
CA TRP A 72 18.60 -8.11 -44.61
C TRP A 72 18.54 -6.79 -43.82
N ARG A 73 18.78 -6.87 -42.50
CA ARG A 73 19.00 -5.76 -41.56
C ARG A 73 20.25 -6.05 -40.74
N MET A 74 21.23 -5.15 -40.79
CA MET A 74 22.37 -5.14 -39.88
C MET A 74 21.98 -4.49 -38.55
N SER A 75 22.49 -5.01 -37.43
CA SER A 75 22.36 -4.43 -36.08
C SER A 75 23.53 -4.88 -35.21
N GLN A 76 24.03 -4.04 -34.31
CA GLN A 76 25.25 -4.32 -33.55
C GLN A 76 24.94 -4.94 -32.17
N ASP A 77 25.72 -5.95 -31.79
CA ASP A 77 25.62 -6.63 -30.51
C ASP A 77 26.35 -5.85 -29.39
N TYR A 78 25.79 -4.70 -29.02
CA TYR A 78 26.30 -3.85 -27.94
C TYR A 78 26.05 -4.43 -26.54
N THR A 79 25.82 -5.74 -26.38
CA THR A 79 25.50 -6.37 -25.09
C THR A 79 26.50 -6.01 -23.98
N ASP A 80 27.80 -5.97 -24.27
CA ASP A 80 28.83 -5.69 -23.27
C ASP A 80 28.99 -4.18 -22.99
N LEU A 81 28.94 -3.35 -24.03
CA LEU A 81 28.90 -1.88 -23.91
C LEU A 81 27.68 -1.41 -23.10
N ASN A 82 26.52 -2.04 -23.32
CA ASN A 82 25.27 -1.79 -22.60
C ASN A 82 25.29 -2.25 -21.14
N LYS A 83 26.17 -3.18 -20.75
CA LYS A 83 26.42 -3.51 -19.32
C LYS A 83 27.21 -2.39 -18.64
N ALA A 84 28.22 -1.85 -19.34
CA ALA A 84 29.06 -0.76 -18.83
C ALA A 84 28.35 0.61 -18.75
N CYS A 85 27.33 0.83 -19.59
CA CYS A 85 26.49 2.03 -19.51
C CYS A 85 25.41 1.89 -18.40
N PRO A 86 25.31 2.82 -17.43
CA PRO A 86 24.15 2.90 -16.54
C PRO A 86 22.88 3.17 -17.37
N LYS A 87 21.72 2.74 -16.86
CA LYS A 87 20.45 2.95 -17.56
C LYS A 87 20.01 4.40 -17.36
N ASP A 88 19.72 5.12 -18.45
CA ASP A 88 19.02 6.41 -18.34
C ASP A 88 17.61 6.14 -17.79
N SER A 89 17.26 6.82 -16.69
CA SER A 89 15.96 6.68 -16.02
C SER A 89 14.92 7.67 -16.54
N PHE A 90 15.18 8.31 -17.69
CA PHE A 90 14.23 9.22 -18.33
C PHE A 90 12.83 8.58 -18.48
N PRO A 91 11.75 9.25 -18.03
CA PRO A 91 10.43 8.69 -18.09
C PRO A 91 9.92 8.63 -19.53
N LEU A 92 9.54 7.43 -19.98
CA LEU A 92 8.77 7.26 -21.21
C LEU A 92 7.26 7.40 -20.91
N PRO A 93 6.46 7.97 -21.82
CA PRO A 93 5.02 8.05 -21.67
C PRO A 93 4.37 6.67 -21.51
N ARG A 94 3.24 6.58 -20.79
CA ARG A 94 2.49 5.32 -20.71
C ARG A 94 1.70 5.10 -22.01
N ILE A 95 1.97 3.99 -22.68
CA ILE A 95 1.30 3.61 -23.94
C ILE A 95 -0.24 3.70 -23.82
N ASP A 96 -0.83 3.16 -22.74
CA ASP A 96 -2.28 3.20 -22.55
C ASP A 96 -2.85 4.63 -22.50
N GLN A 97 -2.11 5.61 -21.94
CA GLN A 97 -2.56 7.00 -21.89
C GLN A 97 -2.51 7.66 -23.27
N LEU A 98 -1.45 7.41 -24.05
CA LEU A 98 -1.32 7.92 -25.43
C LEU A 98 -2.43 7.36 -26.34
N VAL A 99 -2.75 6.07 -26.19
CA VAL A 99 -3.80 5.39 -26.95
C VAL A 99 -5.18 5.98 -26.61
N ASP A 100 -5.49 6.14 -25.33
CA ASP A 100 -6.75 6.73 -24.87
C ASP A 100 -6.90 8.21 -25.28
N ALA A 101 -5.81 8.98 -25.20
CA ALA A 101 -5.75 10.38 -25.62
C ALA A 101 -5.85 10.57 -27.14
N THR A 102 -5.60 9.52 -27.93
CA THR A 102 -5.75 9.50 -29.40
C THR A 102 -7.14 9.05 -29.84
N ALA A 103 -7.75 8.08 -29.16
CA ALA A 103 -9.06 7.56 -29.55
C ALA A 103 -10.14 8.65 -29.66
N GLY A 104 -11.09 8.50 -30.59
CA GLY A 104 -12.19 9.46 -30.75
C GLY A 104 -11.82 10.80 -31.41
N HIS A 105 -10.72 10.85 -32.16
CA HIS A 105 -10.42 11.94 -33.10
C HIS A 105 -10.89 11.53 -34.50
N GLU A 106 -11.31 12.50 -35.32
CA GLU A 106 -11.85 12.24 -36.67
C GLU A 106 -10.73 11.90 -37.65
N LEU A 107 -9.67 12.71 -37.70
CA LEU A 107 -8.51 12.48 -38.55
C LEU A 107 -7.22 12.28 -37.75
N LEU A 108 -6.43 11.32 -38.23
CA LEU A 108 -5.16 10.88 -37.69
C LEU A 108 -4.08 10.92 -38.78
N SER A 109 -2.86 11.32 -38.43
CA SER A 109 -1.70 11.28 -39.31
C SER A 109 -0.49 10.64 -38.62
N PHE A 110 -0.13 9.44 -39.09
CA PHE A 110 0.96 8.62 -38.58
C PHE A 110 2.27 8.94 -39.30
N MET A 111 3.35 9.14 -38.54
CA MET A 111 4.64 9.57 -39.07
C MET A 111 5.77 8.70 -38.51
N ASP A 112 6.61 8.18 -39.41
CA ASP A 112 7.80 7.37 -39.10
C ASP A 112 9.05 8.12 -39.56
N ALA A 113 10.04 8.28 -38.69
CA ALA A 113 11.28 8.99 -39.01
C ALA A 113 12.20 8.13 -39.88
N TYR A 114 12.70 8.70 -41.00
CA TYR A 114 13.61 8.00 -41.90
C TYR A 114 14.92 7.66 -41.20
N SER A 115 15.14 6.37 -40.90
CA SER A 115 16.29 5.92 -40.10
C SER A 115 16.46 6.71 -38.79
N GLY A 116 15.34 6.96 -38.08
CA GLY A 116 15.25 7.94 -36.98
C GLY A 116 16.46 8.03 -36.04
N TYR A 117 16.90 6.91 -35.45
CA TYR A 117 18.07 6.91 -34.55
C TYR A 117 19.34 7.49 -35.21
N ASN A 118 19.59 7.18 -36.48
CA ASN A 118 20.73 7.69 -37.26
C ASN A 118 20.62 9.18 -37.64
N GLN A 119 19.52 9.87 -37.33
CA GLN A 119 19.43 11.33 -37.47
C GLN A 119 20.00 12.08 -36.25
N ILE A 120 20.25 11.40 -35.13
CA ILE A 120 20.90 11.97 -33.94
C ILE A 120 22.38 11.64 -33.99
N PHE A 121 23.26 12.65 -33.84
CA PHE A 121 24.70 12.41 -33.80
C PHE A 121 25.17 11.75 -32.51
N MET A 122 26.20 10.91 -32.61
CA MET A 122 26.98 10.50 -31.44
C MET A 122 27.75 11.71 -30.92
N HIS A 123 27.91 11.80 -29.60
CA HIS A 123 28.88 12.70 -28.99
C HIS A 123 30.30 12.28 -29.45
N PRO A 124 31.13 13.19 -29.99
CA PRO A 124 32.34 12.79 -30.72
C PRO A 124 33.31 11.88 -29.94
N PRO A 125 33.60 12.13 -28.64
CA PRO A 125 34.43 11.22 -27.83
C PRO A 125 33.88 9.79 -27.70
N ASP A 126 32.56 9.65 -27.74
CA ASP A 126 31.87 8.37 -27.53
C ASP A 126 31.71 7.57 -28.83
N SER A 127 31.94 8.20 -29.99
CA SER A 127 31.77 7.57 -31.32
C SER A 127 32.57 6.28 -31.47
N GLU A 128 33.86 6.29 -31.11
CA GLU A 128 34.76 5.15 -31.28
C GLU A 128 34.48 3.99 -30.30
N HIS A 129 33.74 4.24 -29.22
CA HIS A 129 33.24 3.18 -28.33
C HIS A 129 32.10 2.36 -28.96
N THR A 130 31.49 2.83 -30.05
CA THR A 130 30.48 2.08 -30.82
C THR A 130 31.09 1.14 -31.88
N ALA A 131 32.41 0.95 -31.88
CA ALA A 131 33.11 0.23 -32.94
C ALA A 131 32.66 -1.23 -33.11
N PHE A 132 32.62 -1.66 -34.37
CA PHE A 132 32.31 -3.00 -34.82
C PHE A 132 33.19 -3.35 -36.03
N ILE A 133 33.80 -4.53 -36.03
CA ILE A 133 34.76 -4.97 -37.07
C ILE A 133 35.95 -4.00 -37.21
N THR A 134 35.85 -2.98 -38.07
CA THR A 134 36.86 -1.95 -38.39
C THR A 134 36.27 -0.53 -38.39
N ASP A 135 34.97 -0.40 -38.11
CA ASP A 135 34.21 0.85 -38.28
C ASP A 135 33.54 1.26 -36.96
N CYS A 136 33.24 2.54 -36.80
CA CYS A 136 32.46 3.08 -35.69
C CYS A 136 31.42 4.10 -36.18
N TYR A 137 30.39 4.35 -35.38
CA TYR A 137 29.28 5.22 -35.75
C TYR A 137 29.50 6.69 -35.36
N ASN A 138 29.27 7.57 -36.33
CA ASN A 138 29.16 9.02 -36.13
C ASN A 138 27.74 9.43 -35.68
N VAL A 139 26.74 8.58 -35.91
CA VAL A 139 25.32 8.81 -35.61
C VAL A 139 24.77 7.66 -34.77
N MET A 140 23.83 7.92 -33.87
CA MET A 140 23.38 6.97 -32.85
C MET A 140 22.87 5.65 -33.47
N PRO A 141 23.58 4.52 -33.28
CA PRO A 141 23.17 3.24 -33.86
C PRO A 141 22.04 2.57 -33.09
N PHE A 142 21.34 1.68 -33.79
CA PHE A 142 20.37 0.79 -33.15
C PHE A 142 21.07 -0.23 -32.23
N GLY A 143 20.44 -0.56 -31.10
CA GLY A 143 20.95 -1.54 -30.12
C GLY A 143 21.61 -0.94 -28.88
N LEU A 144 21.83 0.38 -28.82
CA LEU A 144 22.30 1.05 -27.60
C LEU A 144 21.18 1.20 -26.56
N LYS A 145 21.50 0.89 -25.30
CA LYS A 145 20.57 0.81 -24.16
C LYS A 145 19.78 2.10 -23.89
N ASN A 146 20.41 3.25 -24.08
CA ASN A 146 19.84 4.57 -23.77
C ASN A 146 19.38 5.34 -25.03
N ALA A 147 19.38 4.71 -26.22
CA ALA A 147 19.00 5.37 -27.47
C ALA A 147 17.54 5.84 -27.46
N GLY A 148 16.61 5.01 -26.99
CA GLY A 148 15.19 5.36 -26.87
C GLY A 148 14.93 6.52 -25.90
N ALA A 149 15.69 6.63 -24.81
CA ALA A 149 15.60 7.75 -23.88
C ALA A 149 16.11 9.05 -24.51
N THR A 150 17.22 8.98 -25.26
CA THR A 150 17.75 10.13 -26.02
C THR A 150 16.76 10.61 -27.08
N TYR A 151 16.15 9.67 -27.80
CA TYR A 151 15.14 9.98 -28.81
C TYR A 151 13.85 10.55 -28.19
N GLN A 152 13.39 10.06 -27.03
CA GLN A 152 12.25 10.66 -26.33
C GLN A 152 12.58 12.08 -25.83
N ARG A 153 13.81 12.33 -25.34
CA ARG A 153 14.27 13.69 -24.97
C ARG A 153 14.24 14.64 -26.17
N LEU A 154 14.64 14.20 -27.36
CA LEU A 154 14.54 14.97 -28.61
C LEU A 154 13.10 15.37 -28.92
N VAL A 155 12.20 14.39 -29.05
CA VAL A 155 10.82 14.66 -29.49
C VAL A 155 10.06 15.49 -28.45
N ASN A 156 10.32 15.28 -27.16
CA ASN A 156 9.79 16.13 -26.09
C ASN A 156 10.33 17.57 -26.17
N LYS A 157 11.57 17.79 -26.63
CA LYS A 157 12.16 19.12 -26.79
C LYS A 157 11.59 19.87 -27.99
N ILE A 158 11.49 19.22 -29.15
CA ILE A 158 11.04 19.89 -30.39
C ILE A 158 9.52 20.07 -30.46
N PHE A 159 8.72 19.20 -29.82
CA PHE A 159 7.25 19.25 -29.82
C PHE A 159 6.65 19.65 -28.47
N ALA A 160 7.42 20.29 -27.57
CA ALA A 160 7.04 20.56 -26.19
C ALA A 160 5.64 21.20 -26.00
N GLY A 161 5.27 22.17 -26.86
CA GLY A 161 3.98 22.87 -26.79
C GLY A 161 2.79 22.14 -27.43
N TYR A 162 3.02 20.99 -28.06
CA TYR A 162 2.06 20.32 -28.96
C TYR A 162 1.75 18.87 -28.58
N ILE A 163 2.60 18.23 -27.77
CA ILE A 163 2.35 16.89 -27.22
C ILE A 163 1.14 16.93 -26.28
N GLY A 164 0.26 15.93 -26.40
CA GLY A 164 -0.99 15.80 -25.65
C GLY A 164 -2.17 16.56 -26.28
N SER A 165 -1.93 17.73 -26.88
CA SER A 165 -2.95 18.55 -27.54
C SER A 165 -3.21 18.10 -28.98
N ILE A 166 -2.33 18.46 -29.92
CA ILE A 166 -2.49 18.18 -31.35
C ILE A 166 -1.77 16.91 -31.79
N MET A 167 -0.85 16.40 -30.97
CA MET A 167 -0.07 15.21 -31.31
C MET A 167 0.24 14.33 -30.09
N GLU A 168 0.63 13.08 -30.37
CA GLU A 168 1.22 12.15 -29.41
C GLU A 168 2.54 11.59 -29.96
N VAL A 169 3.53 11.37 -29.10
CA VAL A 169 4.81 10.77 -29.50
C VAL A 169 5.30 9.75 -28.48
N TYR A 170 5.69 8.59 -28.99
CA TYR A 170 6.42 7.58 -28.24
C TYR A 170 7.64 7.11 -29.04
N VAL A 171 8.82 7.58 -28.65
CA VAL A 171 10.08 7.33 -29.36
C VAL A 171 9.89 7.65 -30.86
N ASP A 172 9.99 6.67 -31.76
CA ASP A 172 9.89 6.80 -33.22
C ASP A 172 8.44 6.81 -33.76
N ASP A 173 7.46 6.38 -32.97
CA ASP A 173 6.03 6.44 -33.32
C ASP A 173 5.47 7.85 -33.02
N MET A 174 5.30 8.69 -34.06
CA MET A 174 4.72 10.04 -33.98
C MET A 174 3.33 10.09 -34.63
N LEU A 175 2.39 10.82 -34.02
CA LEU A 175 0.99 10.87 -34.46
C LEU A 175 0.38 12.27 -34.27
N VAL A 176 -0.13 12.89 -35.34
CA VAL A 176 -1.00 14.07 -35.26
C VAL A 176 -2.46 13.62 -35.17
N LYS A 177 -3.25 14.23 -34.29
CA LYS A 177 -4.66 13.92 -34.05
C LYS A 177 -5.48 15.21 -34.10
N SER A 178 -6.63 15.20 -34.78
CA SER A 178 -7.51 16.38 -34.88
C SER A 178 -8.96 16.00 -34.64
N ARG A 179 -9.68 16.84 -33.88
CA ARG A 179 -11.07 16.54 -33.48
C ARG A 179 -12.02 16.64 -34.66
N THR A 180 -11.81 17.63 -35.51
CA THR A 180 -12.47 17.84 -36.80
C THR A 180 -11.49 17.57 -37.94
N ALA A 181 -12.01 17.29 -39.13
CA ALA A 181 -11.23 17.20 -40.36
C ALA A 181 -10.61 18.55 -40.76
N GLU A 182 -11.32 19.66 -40.50
CA GLU A 182 -10.95 21.03 -40.85
C GLU A 182 -9.64 21.48 -40.17
N ASP A 183 -9.51 21.23 -38.86
CA ASP A 183 -8.32 21.56 -38.08
C ASP A 183 -7.07 20.78 -38.55
N HIS A 184 -7.25 19.65 -39.24
CA HIS A 184 -6.16 18.69 -39.47
C HIS A 184 -5.06 19.24 -40.39
N LEU A 185 -5.43 20.05 -41.40
CA LEU A 185 -4.46 20.69 -42.30
C LEU A 185 -3.61 21.74 -41.56
N GLN A 186 -4.21 22.51 -40.65
CA GLN A 186 -3.47 23.48 -39.83
C GLN A 186 -2.51 22.76 -38.87
N ASN A 187 -2.97 21.70 -38.21
CA ASN A 187 -2.14 20.88 -37.32
C ASN A 187 -0.95 20.24 -38.07
N LEU A 188 -1.17 19.72 -39.28
CA LEU A 188 -0.10 19.22 -40.14
C LEU A 188 0.88 20.31 -40.59
N SER A 189 0.40 21.52 -40.89
CA SER A 189 1.24 22.65 -41.27
C SER A 189 2.21 23.04 -40.14
N ILE A 190 1.70 23.18 -38.92
CA ILE A 190 2.51 23.43 -37.70
C ILE A 190 3.57 22.33 -37.54
N MET A 191 3.16 21.07 -37.66
CA MET A 191 4.03 19.91 -37.48
C MET A 191 5.14 19.81 -38.53
N PHE A 192 4.83 20.06 -39.81
CA PHE A 192 5.84 20.10 -40.86
C PHE A 192 6.78 21.31 -40.74
N GLY A 193 6.31 22.45 -40.20
CA GLY A 193 7.17 23.57 -39.83
C GLY A 193 8.26 23.15 -38.84
N ILE A 194 7.86 22.58 -37.69
CA ILE A 194 8.80 22.12 -36.66
C ILE A 194 9.78 21.07 -37.21
N LEU A 195 9.28 20.08 -37.97
CA LEU A 195 10.14 19.07 -38.59
C LEU A 195 11.17 19.68 -39.56
N LYS A 196 10.78 20.73 -40.30
CA LYS A 196 11.66 21.46 -41.22
C LYS A 196 12.73 22.26 -40.46
N ASP A 197 12.33 22.97 -39.40
CA ASP A 197 13.22 23.82 -38.59
C ASP A 197 14.33 23.00 -37.93
N TYR A 198 13.97 21.87 -37.31
CA TYR A 198 14.92 20.92 -36.72
C TYR A 198 15.55 19.93 -37.72
N ARG A 199 15.24 20.08 -39.02
CA ARG A 199 15.72 19.26 -40.16
C ARG A 199 15.41 17.75 -40.07
N MET A 200 14.48 17.36 -39.22
CA MET A 200 14.06 15.98 -39.02
C MET A 200 13.33 15.43 -40.25
N ARG A 201 13.72 14.24 -40.72
CA ARG A 201 13.22 13.65 -41.97
C ARG A 201 12.29 12.48 -41.72
N LEU A 202 11.15 12.47 -42.42
CA LEU A 202 10.17 11.38 -42.38
C LEU A 202 10.38 10.39 -43.53
N ASN A 203 9.88 9.16 -43.36
CA ASN A 203 9.87 8.12 -44.38
C ASN A 203 8.52 8.10 -45.11
N PRO A 204 8.41 8.62 -46.34
CA PRO A 204 7.12 8.76 -47.03
C PRO A 204 6.43 7.42 -47.30
N LYS A 205 7.18 6.30 -47.41
CA LYS A 205 6.60 4.96 -47.63
C LYS A 205 5.96 4.33 -46.39
N LYS A 206 6.10 4.97 -45.22
CA LYS A 206 5.56 4.49 -43.94
C LYS A 206 4.64 5.49 -43.25
N CYS A 207 4.67 6.76 -43.66
CA CYS A 207 3.74 7.75 -43.13
C CYS A 207 2.36 7.56 -43.79
N ALA A 208 1.31 7.86 -43.05
CA ALA A 208 -0.07 7.86 -43.54
C ALA A 208 -0.75 9.12 -43.00
N PHE A 209 -1.31 9.94 -43.88
CA PHE A 209 -1.85 11.26 -43.52
C PHE A 209 -3.36 11.33 -43.75
N GLY A 210 -4.07 12.01 -42.86
CA GLY A 210 -5.51 12.29 -42.98
C GLY A 210 -6.40 11.03 -43.00
N VAL A 211 -6.06 10.01 -42.21
CA VAL A 211 -6.83 8.75 -42.15
C VAL A 211 -7.77 8.73 -40.95
N SER A 212 -8.96 8.14 -41.12
CA SER A 212 -9.97 8.00 -40.04
C SER A 212 -9.67 6.88 -39.04
N SER A 213 -8.71 6.00 -39.37
CA SER A 213 -8.19 4.98 -38.47
C SER A 213 -6.78 4.55 -38.86
N GLY A 214 -6.01 4.03 -37.90
CA GLY A 214 -4.69 3.48 -38.17
C GLY A 214 -4.01 2.85 -36.96
N LYS A 215 -2.79 2.37 -37.19
CA LYS A 215 -2.03 1.54 -36.25
C LYS A 215 -1.10 2.41 -35.40
N PHE A 216 -1.34 2.48 -34.09
CA PHE A 216 -0.50 3.20 -33.14
C PHE A 216 -0.11 2.30 -31.97
N LEU A 217 1.18 2.26 -31.61
CA LEU A 217 1.67 1.55 -30.42
C LEU A 217 1.16 0.09 -30.28
N ARG A 218 0.93 -0.58 -31.42
CA ARG A 218 0.41 -1.96 -31.58
C ARG A 218 -1.10 -2.14 -31.33
N PHE A 219 -1.87 -1.06 -31.32
CA PHE A 219 -3.34 -0.99 -31.31
C PHE A 219 -3.84 -0.41 -32.64
N MET A 220 -5.10 -0.66 -32.99
CA MET A 220 -5.80 0.12 -34.01
C MET A 220 -6.62 1.20 -33.31
N ILE A 221 -6.53 2.43 -33.78
CA ILE A 221 -7.25 3.57 -33.22
C ILE A 221 -8.13 4.18 -34.30
N SER A 222 -9.36 4.52 -33.95
CA SER A 222 -10.33 5.19 -34.82
C SER A 222 -11.14 6.23 -34.04
N GLN A 223 -11.98 6.98 -34.75
CA GLN A 223 -13.01 7.83 -34.15
C GLN A 223 -14.00 7.03 -33.27
N ARG A 224 -14.23 5.73 -33.56
CA ARG A 224 -15.15 4.89 -32.78
C ARG A 224 -14.56 4.43 -31.45
N GLY A 225 -13.24 4.33 -31.35
CA GLY A 225 -12.54 3.83 -30.15
C GLY A 225 -11.24 3.12 -30.46
N ILE A 226 -10.89 2.18 -29.59
CA ILE A 226 -9.65 1.41 -29.60
C ILE A 226 -9.98 -0.04 -29.97
N GLU A 227 -9.32 -0.55 -31.00
CA GLU A 227 -9.51 -1.89 -31.54
C GLU A 227 -8.20 -2.70 -31.42
N ALA A 228 -8.32 -4.02 -31.27
CA ALA A 228 -7.17 -4.91 -31.29
C ALA A 228 -6.59 -5.02 -32.71
N ASN A 229 -5.26 -5.03 -32.85
CA ASN A 229 -4.61 -5.10 -34.17
C ASN A 229 -5.05 -6.37 -34.95
N PRO A 230 -5.71 -6.23 -36.13
CA PRO A 230 -6.16 -7.36 -36.95
C PRO A 230 -5.05 -8.36 -37.30
N GLU A 231 -3.80 -7.91 -37.50
CA GLU A 231 -2.66 -8.80 -37.75
C GLU A 231 -2.42 -9.77 -36.58
N LYS A 232 -2.58 -9.30 -35.33
CA LYS A 232 -2.41 -10.12 -34.13
C LYS A 232 -3.59 -11.06 -33.91
N ILE A 233 -4.81 -10.59 -34.21
CA ILE A 233 -6.02 -11.41 -34.17
C ILE A 233 -5.89 -12.55 -35.17
N LYS A 234 -5.58 -12.22 -36.44
CA LYS A 234 -5.34 -13.17 -37.51
C LYS A 234 -4.23 -14.16 -37.17
N ALA A 235 -3.13 -13.70 -36.56
CA ALA A 235 -2.08 -14.59 -36.07
C ALA A 235 -2.53 -15.57 -34.96
N ILE A 236 -3.67 -15.37 -34.28
CA ILE A 236 -4.26 -16.37 -33.36
C ILE A 236 -5.26 -17.26 -34.11
N ILE A 237 -6.06 -16.70 -35.02
CA ILE A 237 -7.04 -17.45 -35.83
C ILE A 237 -6.33 -18.45 -36.75
N ASP A 238 -5.32 -18.01 -37.49
CA ASP A 238 -4.54 -18.82 -38.45
C ASP A 238 -3.57 -19.80 -37.76
N MET A 239 -3.44 -19.75 -36.42
CA MET A 239 -2.51 -20.61 -35.69
C MET A 239 -3.02 -22.06 -35.67
N GLU A 240 -2.21 -23.00 -36.17
CA GLU A 240 -2.45 -24.44 -35.98
C GLU A 240 -2.52 -24.83 -34.50
N ARG A 241 -3.12 -25.99 -34.21
CA ARG A 241 -3.12 -26.60 -32.88
C ARG A 241 -1.68 -26.69 -32.35
N PRO A 242 -1.36 -26.09 -31.18
CA PRO A 242 -0.03 -26.16 -30.59
C PRO A 242 0.42 -27.61 -30.35
N LYS A 243 1.62 -27.96 -30.85
CA LYS A 243 2.20 -29.31 -30.73
C LYS A 243 3.39 -29.34 -29.75
N THR A 244 4.09 -28.22 -29.58
CA THR A 244 5.31 -28.10 -28.77
C THR A 244 5.18 -27.06 -27.65
N THR A 245 6.08 -27.11 -26.66
CA THR A 245 6.12 -26.13 -25.56
C THR A 245 6.35 -24.71 -26.09
N LYS A 246 7.13 -24.55 -27.17
CA LYS A 246 7.34 -23.28 -27.85
C LYS A 246 6.06 -22.74 -28.49
N ASP A 247 5.21 -23.61 -29.01
CA ASP A 247 3.92 -23.20 -29.60
C ASP A 247 2.97 -22.69 -28.52
N ILE A 248 2.90 -23.37 -27.36
CA ILE A 248 2.05 -22.93 -26.24
C ILE A 248 2.61 -21.63 -25.62
N GLN A 249 3.93 -21.47 -25.54
CA GLN A 249 4.58 -20.20 -25.15
C GLN A 249 4.31 -19.08 -26.17
N SER A 250 4.31 -19.39 -27.46
CA SER A 250 3.94 -18.46 -28.55
C SER A 250 2.48 -18.03 -28.44
N LEU A 251 1.55 -18.98 -28.24
CA LEU A 251 0.12 -18.70 -28.04
C LEU A 251 -0.12 -17.83 -26.81
N THR A 252 0.42 -18.21 -25.64
CA THR A 252 0.27 -17.42 -24.41
C THR A 252 0.91 -16.02 -24.53
N GLY A 253 2.02 -15.89 -25.26
CA GLY A 253 2.61 -14.58 -25.62
C GLY A 253 1.72 -13.73 -26.54
N ARG A 254 1.08 -14.33 -27.55
CA ARG A 254 0.11 -13.65 -28.44
C ARG A 254 -1.11 -13.16 -27.64
N VAL A 255 -1.64 -13.99 -26.74
CA VAL A 255 -2.76 -13.62 -25.86
C VAL A 255 -2.36 -12.52 -24.86
N ALA A 256 -1.19 -12.62 -24.24
CA ALA A 256 -0.68 -11.59 -23.31
C ALA A 256 -0.71 -10.19 -23.94
N ALA A 257 -0.30 -10.08 -25.20
CA ALA A 257 -0.27 -8.84 -25.99
C ALA A 257 -1.66 -8.29 -26.40
N LEU A 258 -2.74 -9.00 -26.07
CA LEU A 258 -4.14 -8.64 -26.32
C LEU A 258 -5.00 -8.64 -25.03
N THR A 259 -4.43 -8.88 -23.85
CA THR A 259 -5.17 -8.99 -22.57
C THR A 259 -6.09 -7.82 -22.24
N ARG A 260 -5.81 -6.60 -22.74
CA ARG A 260 -6.67 -5.42 -22.59
C ARG A 260 -8.09 -5.61 -23.16
N PHE A 261 -8.25 -6.50 -24.16
CA PHE A 261 -9.48 -6.77 -24.90
C PHE A 261 -10.20 -8.07 -24.50
N ILE A 262 -9.61 -8.89 -23.62
CA ILE A 262 -10.07 -10.26 -23.41
C ILE A 262 -10.71 -10.42 -22.03
N SER A 263 -12.03 -10.63 -22.01
CA SER A 263 -12.77 -11.09 -20.82
C SER A 263 -12.06 -12.29 -20.21
N LYS A 264 -11.77 -12.22 -18.90
CA LYS A 264 -11.22 -13.34 -18.12
C LYS A 264 -10.03 -14.03 -18.80
N ALA A 265 -9.12 -13.25 -19.39
CA ALA A 265 -8.01 -13.75 -20.18
C ALA A 265 -7.18 -14.84 -19.49
N THR A 266 -7.03 -14.78 -18.16
CA THR A 266 -6.34 -15.82 -17.39
C THR A 266 -7.10 -17.14 -17.42
N ASP A 267 -8.40 -17.11 -17.15
CA ASP A 267 -9.25 -18.32 -17.06
C ASP A 267 -9.30 -19.04 -18.40
N LYS A 268 -9.47 -18.27 -19.50
CA LYS A 268 -9.38 -18.80 -20.87
C LYS A 268 -8.01 -19.41 -21.21
N CYS A 269 -6.95 -19.07 -20.46
CA CYS A 269 -5.59 -19.64 -20.61
C CYS A 269 -5.24 -20.75 -19.60
N VAL A 270 -6.08 -21.03 -18.59
CA VAL A 270 -5.80 -22.05 -17.57
C VAL A 270 -5.46 -23.43 -18.17
N PRO A 271 -6.17 -23.94 -19.20
CA PRO A 271 -5.81 -25.21 -19.84
C PRO A 271 -4.40 -25.19 -20.45
N PHE A 272 -4.00 -24.08 -21.11
CA PHE A 272 -2.66 -23.93 -21.68
C PHE A 272 -1.58 -23.90 -20.58
N PHE A 273 -1.87 -23.27 -19.44
CA PHE A 273 -0.97 -23.27 -18.28
C PHE A 273 -0.88 -24.65 -17.60
N LYS A 274 -1.95 -25.46 -17.60
CA LYS A 274 -1.89 -26.87 -17.18
C LYS A 274 -0.97 -27.68 -18.13
N ALA A 275 -1.16 -27.55 -19.45
CA ALA A 275 -0.33 -28.24 -20.44
C ALA A 275 1.17 -27.86 -20.37
N LEU A 276 1.49 -26.62 -19.97
CA LEU A 276 2.87 -26.18 -19.70
C LEU A 276 3.47 -26.68 -18.38
N LYS A 277 2.67 -27.21 -17.45
CA LYS A 277 3.14 -27.78 -16.18
C LYS A 277 3.53 -29.27 -16.29
N GLY A 278 3.23 -29.92 -17.42
CA GLY A 278 3.84 -31.20 -17.77
C GLY A 278 5.37 -31.09 -17.80
N GLY A 279 6.06 -32.19 -17.52
CA GLY A 279 7.52 -32.24 -17.61
C GLY A 279 8.00 -31.88 -19.03
N LYS A 280 9.24 -31.41 -19.18
CA LYS A 280 9.80 -30.90 -20.46
C LYS A 280 9.67 -31.84 -21.69
N ARG A 281 9.26 -33.10 -21.51
CA ARG A 281 9.10 -34.12 -22.56
C ARG A 281 7.66 -34.62 -22.76
N ASP A 282 6.72 -34.35 -21.84
CA ASP A 282 5.33 -34.78 -21.95
C ASP A 282 4.38 -33.57 -21.91
N ILE A 283 3.89 -33.19 -23.09
CA ILE A 283 2.82 -32.20 -23.26
C ILE A 283 1.53 -32.95 -23.54
N THR A 284 0.68 -33.10 -22.54
CA THR A 284 -0.67 -33.63 -22.71
C THR A 284 -1.62 -32.52 -23.16
N TRP A 285 -1.70 -32.27 -24.48
CA TRP A 285 -2.75 -31.41 -25.06
C TRP A 285 -4.10 -32.12 -24.98
N THR A 286 -4.86 -31.82 -23.94
CA THR A 286 -6.18 -32.43 -23.67
C THR A 286 -7.29 -31.84 -24.55
N ALA A 287 -8.45 -32.50 -24.59
CA ALA A 287 -9.66 -31.93 -25.19
C ALA A 287 -10.09 -30.60 -24.52
N GLU A 288 -9.82 -30.42 -23.22
CA GLU A 288 -9.99 -29.14 -22.50
C GLU A 288 -9.16 -28.01 -23.15
N CYS A 289 -7.93 -28.31 -23.57
CA CYS A 289 -7.06 -27.36 -24.26
C CYS A 289 -7.58 -27.03 -25.66
N ASP A 290 -8.07 -28.02 -26.41
CA ASP A 290 -8.60 -27.79 -27.76
C ASP A 290 -9.87 -26.94 -27.73
N ASN A 291 -10.83 -27.30 -26.87
CA ASN A 291 -12.07 -26.54 -26.66
C ASN A 291 -11.77 -25.08 -26.24
N ALA A 292 -10.83 -24.88 -25.32
CA ALA A 292 -10.41 -23.53 -24.90
C ALA A 292 -9.73 -22.74 -26.04
N PHE A 293 -8.95 -23.40 -26.89
CA PHE A 293 -8.30 -22.78 -28.04
C PHE A 293 -9.32 -22.36 -29.12
N GLN A 294 -10.30 -23.20 -29.45
CA GLN A 294 -11.37 -22.84 -30.38
C GLN A 294 -12.28 -21.75 -29.80
N ALA A 295 -12.63 -21.82 -28.51
CA ALA A 295 -13.39 -20.77 -27.83
C ALA A 295 -12.65 -19.42 -27.84
N LEU A 296 -11.32 -19.43 -27.64
CA LEU A 296 -10.48 -18.25 -27.76
C LEU A 296 -10.47 -17.69 -29.19
N LYS A 297 -10.33 -18.52 -30.23
CA LYS A 297 -10.42 -18.06 -31.63
C LYS A 297 -11.76 -17.39 -31.92
N ASN A 298 -12.87 -18.06 -31.55
CA ASN A 298 -14.22 -17.55 -31.74
C ASN A 298 -14.46 -16.21 -31.01
N TYR A 299 -13.92 -16.07 -29.80
CA TYR A 299 -13.95 -14.80 -29.06
C TYR A 299 -13.14 -13.71 -29.76
N MET A 300 -11.92 -14.02 -30.23
CA MET A 300 -11.06 -13.06 -30.89
C MET A 300 -11.60 -12.58 -32.24
N SER A 301 -12.36 -13.41 -32.96
CA SER A 301 -13.11 -13.00 -34.17
C SER A 301 -14.23 -11.99 -33.90
N LYS A 302 -14.67 -11.85 -32.63
CA LYS A 302 -15.70 -10.91 -32.17
C LYS A 302 -15.14 -9.94 -31.11
N ALA A 303 -13.84 -9.65 -31.17
CA ALA A 303 -13.15 -8.86 -30.13
C ALA A 303 -13.83 -7.50 -29.90
N PRO A 304 -14.05 -7.09 -28.63
CA PRO A 304 -14.83 -5.89 -28.32
C PRO A 304 -14.07 -4.60 -28.69
N LEU A 305 -14.81 -3.64 -29.24
CA LEU A 305 -14.38 -2.24 -29.35
C LEU A 305 -14.29 -1.63 -27.94
N LEU A 306 -13.14 -1.06 -27.58
CA LEU A 306 -12.97 -0.37 -26.31
C LEU A 306 -13.17 1.14 -26.48
N SER A 307 -13.85 1.76 -25.52
CA SER A 307 -14.07 3.20 -25.46
C SER A 307 -13.04 3.88 -24.54
N LYS A 308 -12.85 5.20 -24.71
CA LYS A 308 -12.09 6.04 -23.77
C LYS A 308 -13.00 6.61 -22.68
N PRO A 309 -12.51 6.84 -21.46
CA PRO A 309 -13.23 7.63 -20.46
C PRO A 309 -13.31 9.10 -20.89
N LEU A 310 -14.37 9.81 -20.48
CA LEU A 310 -14.45 11.28 -20.61
C LEU A 310 -14.01 11.97 -19.31
N PRO A 311 -13.27 13.11 -19.37
CA PRO A 311 -12.85 13.84 -18.17
C PRO A 311 -14.00 14.13 -17.21
N GLY A 312 -13.84 13.80 -15.93
CA GLY A 312 -14.87 13.97 -14.90
C GLY A 312 -15.98 12.92 -14.86
N GLU A 313 -16.07 12.01 -15.83
CA GLU A 313 -17.05 10.92 -15.86
C GLU A 313 -16.83 9.94 -14.69
N ILE A 314 -17.92 9.43 -14.10
CA ILE A 314 -17.86 8.35 -13.10
C ILE A 314 -17.82 7.01 -13.85
N LEU A 315 -16.79 6.21 -13.56
CA LEU A 315 -16.60 4.92 -14.21
C LEU A 315 -17.17 3.79 -13.34
N TYR A 316 -17.56 2.69 -13.97
CA TYR A 316 -18.16 1.54 -13.30
C TYR A 316 -17.23 0.34 -13.41
N LEU A 317 -17.07 -0.40 -12.30
CA LEU A 317 -16.19 -1.56 -12.22
C LEU A 317 -17.00 -2.80 -11.83
N TYR A 318 -17.01 -3.80 -12.71
CA TYR A 318 -17.49 -5.14 -12.38
C TYR A 318 -16.32 -6.02 -11.94
N LEU A 319 -16.53 -6.79 -10.88
CA LEU A 319 -15.54 -7.71 -10.30
C LEU A 319 -15.95 -9.17 -10.53
N SER A 320 -14.94 -10.02 -10.70
CA SER A 320 -15.07 -11.46 -10.94
C SER A 320 -14.00 -12.23 -10.18
N VAL A 321 -14.40 -13.35 -9.60
CA VAL A 321 -13.52 -14.34 -9.00
C VAL A 321 -13.86 -15.69 -9.61
N SER A 322 -12.84 -16.43 -10.03
CA SER A 322 -12.94 -17.85 -10.39
C SER A 322 -12.11 -18.68 -9.40
N GLY A 323 -12.21 -20.00 -9.45
CA GLY A 323 -11.33 -20.90 -8.68
C GLY A 323 -9.84 -20.81 -9.04
N THR A 324 -9.45 -20.01 -10.03
CA THR A 324 -8.08 -19.93 -10.57
C THR A 324 -7.55 -18.51 -10.81
N ALA A 325 -8.42 -17.50 -10.90
CA ALA A 325 -8.05 -16.14 -11.23
C ALA A 325 -9.01 -15.11 -10.62
N VAL A 326 -8.54 -13.86 -10.55
CA VAL A 326 -9.38 -12.68 -10.35
C VAL A 326 -9.40 -11.86 -11.63
N SER A 327 -10.58 -11.36 -11.99
CA SER A 327 -10.81 -10.59 -13.20
C SER A 327 -11.73 -9.41 -12.93
N SER A 328 -11.65 -8.37 -13.75
CA SER A 328 -12.55 -7.21 -13.68
C SER A 328 -12.71 -6.57 -15.04
N VAL A 329 -13.81 -5.85 -15.26
CA VAL A 329 -13.97 -4.95 -16.40
C VAL A 329 -14.32 -3.55 -15.91
N LEU A 330 -13.55 -2.56 -16.39
CA LEU A 330 -13.84 -1.14 -16.22
C LEU A 330 -14.65 -0.67 -17.43
N ILE A 331 -15.79 -0.04 -17.20
CA ILE A 331 -16.72 0.43 -18.23
C ILE A 331 -17.17 1.87 -17.97
N ARG A 332 -17.74 2.49 -18.99
CA ARG A 332 -18.58 3.69 -18.88
C ARG A 332 -20.03 3.38 -19.26
N LYS A 333 -20.98 4.15 -18.72
CA LYS A 333 -22.42 3.99 -18.94
C LYS A 333 -23.10 5.28 -19.46
N PRO A 334 -22.81 5.75 -20.69
CA PRO A 334 -23.56 6.85 -21.30
C PRO A 334 -25.01 6.43 -21.61
N GLU A 335 -25.96 7.04 -20.89
CA GLU A 335 -27.44 7.10 -20.99
C GLU A 335 -28.28 5.83 -21.33
N LYS A 336 -27.79 4.90 -22.14
CA LYS A 336 -28.41 3.58 -22.45
C LYS A 336 -27.41 2.48 -22.84
N ALA A 337 -26.12 2.78 -23.05
CA ALA A 337 -25.12 1.82 -23.52
C ALA A 337 -24.01 1.57 -22.48
N GLU A 338 -23.53 0.32 -22.40
CA GLU A 338 -22.42 -0.07 -21.53
C GLU A 338 -21.18 -0.34 -22.38
N LEU A 339 -20.18 0.54 -22.30
CA LEU A 339 -19.01 0.50 -23.17
C LEU A 339 -17.76 0.11 -22.36
N PRO A 340 -17.08 -1.00 -22.69
CA PRO A 340 -15.87 -1.41 -22.00
C PRO A 340 -14.69 -0.49 -22.31
N ILE A 341 -13.90 -0.18 -21.29
CA ILE A 341 -12.67 0.64 -21.39
C ILE A 341 -11.44 -0.27 -21.26
N PHE A 342 -11.47 -1.20 -20.30
CA PHE A 342 -10.32 -2.05 -20.00
C PHE A 342 -10.73 -3.37 -19.31
N TYR A 343 -10.27 -4.50 -19.84
CA TYR A 343 -10.35 -5.80 -19.16
C TYR A 343 -9.06 -6.11 -18.38
N VAL A 344 -9.20 -6.52 -17.12
CA VAL A 344 -8.10 -6.96 -16.26
C VAL A 344 -8.35 -8.40 -15.85
N SER A 345 -7.29 -9.20 -15.87
CA SER A 345 -7.30 -10.57 -15.35
C SER A 345 -5.91 -10.90 -14.78
N LYS A 346 -5.87 -11.68 -13.69
CA LYS A 346 -4.67 -12.11 -12.99
C LYS A 346 -4.88 -13.48 -12.35
N ALA A 347 -3.96 -14.41 -12.57
CA ALA A 347 -3.94 -15.71 -11.89
C ALA A 347 -3.82 -15.54 -10.37
N LEU A 348 -4.57 -16.35 -9.63
CA LEU A 348 -4.42 -16.49 -8.18
C LEU A 348 -3.14 -17.28 -7.88
N GLN A 349 -2.31 -16.75 -6.99
CA GLN A 349 -1.16 -17.47 -6.46
C GLN A 349 -1.59 -18.54 -5.45
N SER A 350 -0.72 -19.51 -5.17
CA SER A 350 -1.02 -20.64 -4.27
C SER A 350 -1.54 -20.24 -2.88
N ALA A 351 -1.14 -19.08 -2.36
CA ALA A 351 -1.68 -18.52 -1.12
C ALA A 351 -3.07 -17.88 -1.32
N GLU A 352 -3.28 -17.17 -2.43
CA GLU A 352 -4.51 -16.44 -2.75
C GLU A 352 -5.68 -17.37 -3.09
N LEU A 353 -5.39 -18.58 -3.63
CA LEU A 353 -6.36 -19.66 -3.82
C LEU A 353 -7.04 -20.11 -2.50
N ARG A 354 -6.40 -19.89 -1.35
CA ARG A 354 -6.94 -20.25 -0.02
C ARG A 354 -7.66 -19.11 0.68
N TYR A 355 -7.78 -17.94 0.05
CA TYR A 355 -8.51 -16.82 0.64
C TYR A 355 -10.02 -17.07 0.52
N PRO A 356 -10.84 -16.66 1.52
CA PRO A 356 -12.29 -16.70 1.39
C PRO A 356 -12.77 -15.97 0.13
N PRO A 357 -13.91 -16.35 -0.51
CA PRO A 357 -14.39 -15.72 -1.74
C PRO A 357 -14.51 -14.19 -1.66
N LEU A 358 -14.87 -13.69 -0.48
CA LEU A 358 -15.00 -12.26 -0.19
C LEU A 358 -13.64 -11.54 -0.10
N GLU A 359 -12.59 -12.19 0.42
CA GLU A 359 -11.21 -11.70 0.33
C GLU A 359 -10.68 -11.77 -1.11
N GLN A 360 -11.04 -12.79 -1.89
CA GLN A 360 -10.67 -12.89 -3.31
C GLN A 360 -11.35 -11.79 -4.14
N LEU A 361 -12.57 -11.39 -3.80
CA LEU A 361 -13.28 -10.28 -4.43
C LEU A 361 -12.63 -8.92 -4.05
N ALA A 362 -12.19 -8.76 -2.80
CA ALA A 362 -11.39 -7.61 -2.39
C ALA A 362 -10.02 -7.57 -3.09
N LEU A 363 -9.36 -8.73 -3.26
CA LEU A 363 -8.14 -8.86 -4.06
C LEU A 363 -8.37 -8.47 -5.52
N ALA A 364 -9.51 -8.84 -6.12
CA ALA A 364 -9.87 -8.43 -7.46
C ALA A 364 -9.89 -6.89 -7.58
N LEU A 365 -10.56 -6.19 -6.65
CA LEU A 365 -10.59 -4.73 -6.58
C LEU A 365 -9.19 -4.11 -6.44
N VAL A 366 -8.34 -4.65 -5.55
CA VAL A 366 -6.97 -4.17 -5.35
C VAL A 366 -6.11 -4.37 -6.60
N VAL A 367 -6.25 -5.51 -7.29
CA VAL A 367 -5.55 -5.78 -8.56
C VAL A 367 -6.01 -4.81 -9.65
N SER A 368 -7.31 -4.52 -9.74
CA SER A 368 -7.86 -3.50 -10.63
C SER A 368 -7.28 -2.12 -10.33
N ALA A 369 -7.35 -1.67 -9.07
CA ALA A 369 -6.88 -0.36 -8.63
C ALA A 369 -5.37 -0.15 -8.89
N ARG A 370 -4.54 -1.19 -8.68
CA ARG A 370 -3.11 -1.15 -9.00
C ARG A 370 -2.83 -1.05 -10.49
N ARG A 371 -3.49 -1.87 -11.31
CA ARG A 371 -3.24 -1.91 -12.77
C ARG A 371 -3.84 -0.70 -13.49
N LEU A 372 -4.99 -0.23 -13.02
CA LEU A 372 -5.75 0.89 -13.58
C LEU A 372 -5.60 2.18 -12.76
N ARG A 373 -4.52 2.30 -11.99
CA ARG A 373 -4.26 3.45 -11.09
C ARG A 373 -4.51 4.82 -11.72
N PRO A 374 -4.11 5.13 -12.97
CA PRO A 374 -4.41 6.41 -13.59
C PRO A 374 -5.91 6.71 -13.69
N TYR A 375 -6.73 5.70 -14.02
CA TYR A 375 -8.18 5.85 -14.10
C TYR A 375 -8.80 6.05 -12.71
N PHE A 376 -8.34 5.31 -11.70
CA PHE A 376 -8.79 5.44 -10.31
C PHE A 376 -8.36 6.78 -9.66
N GLN A 377 -7.33 7.45 -10.19
CA GLN A 377 -6.89 8.77 -9.75
C GLN A 377 -7.66 9.90 -10.45
N ALA A 378 -8.04 9.72 -11.72
CA ALA A 378 -8.74 10.73 -12.52
C ALA A 378 -10.28 10.68 -12.40
N HIS A 379 -10.85 9.53 -12.03
CA HIS A 379 -12.31 9.29 -12.01
C HIS A 379 -12.77 8.67 -10.69
N GLY A 380 -13.98 9.04 -10.26
CA GLY A 380 -14.70 8.29 -9.24
C GLY A 380 -15.13 6.92 -9.79
N ILE A 381 -15.00 5.86 -8.98
CA ILE A 381 -15.23 4.48 -9.38
C ILE A 381 -16.43 3.90 -8.62
N LYS A 382 -17.50 3.54 -9.33
CA LYS A 382 -18.64 2.78 -8.80
C LYS A 382 -18.41 1.28 -8.99
N VAL A 383 -18.07 0.59 -7.91
CA VAL A 383 -17.91 -0.87 -7.87
C VAL A 383 -19.28 -1.52 -7.76
N LEU A 384 -19.64 -2.28 -8.79
CA LEU A 384 -20.93 -2.96 -8.91
C LEU A 384 -20.83 -4.36 -8.28
N THR A 385 -21.41 -4.51 -7.08
CA THR A 385 -21.33 -5.75 -6.28
C THR A 385 -22.57 -5.95 -5.41
N ASN A 386 -23.01 -7.21 -5.29
CA ASN A 386 -24.06 -7.61 -4.34
C ASN A 386 -23.46 -8.17 -3.03
N GLN A 387 -22.13 -8.31 -2.98
CA GLN A 387 -21.39 -8.79 -1.82
C GLN A 387 -21.01 -7.61 -0.90
N PRO A 388 -20.98 -7.79 0.44
CA PRO A 388 -20.79 -6.72 1.44
C PRO A 388 -19.36 -6.16 1.52
N LEU A 389 -18.69 -5.93 0.37
CA LEU A 389 -17.28 -5.52 0.28
C LEU A 389 -16.96 -4.26 1.09
N ARG A 390 -17.89 -3.30 1.14
CA ARG A 390 -17.78 -2.07 1.94
C ARG A 390 -17.56 -2.37 3.41
N GLN A 391 -18.37 -3.27 3.99
CA GLN A 391 -18.36 -3.61 5.41
C GLN A 391 -17.05 -4.32 5.79
N VAL A 392 -16.59 -5.24 4.94
CA VAL A 392 -15.33 -6.00 5.09
C VAL A 392 -14.11 -5.08 5.11
N LEU A 393 -14.09 -4.06 4.24
CA LEU A 393 -13.00 -3.09 4.17
C LEU A 393 -13.07 -2.04 5.31
N GLN A 394 -14.24 -1.81 5.91
CA GLN A 394 -14.42 -0.90 7.06
C GLN A 394 -14.12 -1.55 8.42
N LYS A 395 -14.44 -2.85 8.59
CA LYS A 395 -14.13 -3.66 9.78
C LYS A 395 -13.06 -4.73 9.50
N PRO A 396 -11.79 -4.37 9.23
CA PRO A 396 -10.72 -5.30 8.86
C PRO A 396 -10.15 -6.08 10.08
N GLU A 397 -10.98 -6.41 11.06
CA GLU A 397 -10.59 -7.03 12.34
C GLU A 397 -10.17 -8.50 12.20
N ILE A 398 -10.37 -9.08 11.01
CA ILE A 398 -10.14 -10.49 10.69
C ILE A 398 -8.72 -10.73 10.14
N SER A 399 -8.08 -9.75 9.50
CA SER A 399 -6.81 -9.95 8.77
C SER A 399 -6.02 -8.66 8.53
N GLY A 400 -4.76 -8.62 8.95
CA GLY A 400 -3.85 -7.50 8.68
C GLY A 400 -3.62 -7.20 7.18
N ARG A 401 -3.91 -8.17 6.30
CA ARG A 401 -3.91 -7.95 4.84
C ARG A 401 -5.05 -7.05 4.40
N LEU A 402 -6.25 -7.25 4.95
CA LEU A 402 -7.43 -6.43 4.67
C LEU A 402 -7.21 -4.98 5.15
N ILE A 403 -6.55 -4.78 6.30
CA ILE A 403 -6.13 -3.44 6.76
C ILE A 403 -5.28 -2.74 5.70
N LYS A 404 -4.23 -3.42 5.20
CA LYS A 404 -3.34 -2.84 4.17
C LYS A 404 -4.10 -2.51 2.88
N TRP A 405 -5.01 -3.37 2.45
CA TRP A 405 -5.85 -3.13 1.26
C TRP A 405 -6.87 -2.01 1.47
N ALA A 406 -7.48 -1.88 2.63
CA ALA A 406 -8.39 -0.79 2.96
C ALA A 406 -7.67 0.57 2.97
N ILE A 407 -6.45 0.64 3.50
CA ILE A 407 -5.60 1.85 3.46
C ILE A 407 -5.22 2.20 2.02
N GLU A 408 -4.82 1.21 1.21
CA GLU A 408 -4.46 1.41 -0.20
C GLU A 408 -5.66 1.88 -1.04
N LEU A 409 -6.82 1.22 -0.91
CA LEU A 409 -8.04 1.59 -1.63
C LEU A 409 -8.63 2.93 -1.15
N GLY A 410 -8.39 3.31 0.11
CA GLY A 410 -8.78 4.60 0.68
C GLY A 410 -8.12 5.81 0.03
N GLU A 411 -7.10 5.62 -0.82
CA GLU A 411 -6.54 6.71 -1.62
C GLU A 411 -7.46 7.14 -2.79
N PHE A 412 -8.46 6.34 -3.17
CA PHE A 412 -9.33 6.58 -4.34
C PHE A 412 -10.78 6.91 -3.95
N ASP A 413 -11.52 7.58 -4.83
CA ASP A 413 -12.98 7.73 -4.65
C ASP A 413 -13.71 6.48 -5.16
N ILE A 414 -13.86 5.51 -4.27
CA ILE A 414 -14.58 4.25 -4.54
C ILE A 414 -15.94 4.27 -3.84
N GLN A 415 -16.99 4.02 -4.61
CA GLN A 415 -18.37 3.88 -4.14
C GLN A 415 -18.86 2.46 -4.44
N PHE A 416 -19.56 1.83 -3.49
CA PHE A 416 -20.12 0.48 -3.67
C PHE A 416 -21.61 0.57 -3.96
N VAL A 417 -22.06 -0.06 -5.04
CA VAL A 417 -23.45 0.01 -5.51
C VAL A 417 -23.93 -1.42 -5.86
N PRO A 418 -25.17 -1.82 -5.51
CA PRO A 418 -25.76 -3.09 -5.94
C PRO A 418 -25.78 -3.23 -7.48
N ARG A 419 -25.73 -4.48 -7.99
CA ARG A 419 -25.86 -4.72 -9.43
C ARG A 419 -27.33 -4.58 -9.88
N PRO A 420 -27.63 -3.74 -10.89
CA PRO A 420 -28.95 -3.69 -11.52
C PRO A 420 -29.19 -4.90 -12.43
N ALA A 421 -30.44 -5.16 -12.79
CA ALA A 421 -30.79 -6.08 -13.88
C ALA A 421 -30.39 -5.48 -15.24
N GLU A 422 -29.84 -6.29 -16.15
CA GLU A 422 -28.91 -5.81 -17.18
C GLU A 422 -29.47 -5.68 -18.61
N LYS A 423 -28.78 -4.88 -19.44
CA LYS A 423 -29.16 -4.60 -20.84
C LYS A 423 -27.99 -4.57 -21.86
N GLY A 424 -26.73 -4.72 -21.44
CA GLY A 424 -25.56 -4.52 -22.32
C GLY A 424 -24.81 -5.81 -22.68
N GLN A 425 -24.64 -6.13 -23.97
CA GLN A 425 -24.10 -7.43 -24.43
C GLN A 425 -22.70 -7.75 -23.89
N ALA A 426 -21.72 -6.87 -24.00
CA ALA A 426 -20.33 -7.17 -23.59
C ALA A 426 -20.15 -7.34 -22.06
N VAL A 427 -21.11 -6.83 -21.28
CA VAL A 427 -21.19 -6.99 -19.82
C VAL A 427 -21.99 -8.25 -19.49
N ALA A 428 -23.10 -8.50 -20.18
CA ALA A 428 -23.86 -9.75 -20.13
C ALA A 428 -23.02 -10.98 -20.54
N ASP A 429 -22.07 -10.85 -21.47
CA ASP A 429 -21.09 -11.90 -21.79
C ASP A 429 -20.13 -12.12 -20.61
N PHE A 430 -19.57 -11.05 -20.04
CA PHE A 430 -18.72 -11.14 -18.84
C PHE A 430 -19.47 -11.77 -17.65
N ILE A 431 -20.78 -11.53 -17.53
CA ILE A 431 -21.63 -11.91 -16.38
C ILE A 431 -22.32 -13.27 -16.56
N SER A 432 -22.72 -13.64 -17.77
CA SER A 432 -23.13 -15.02 -18.09
C SER A 432 -21.95 -15.98 -17.88
N GLU A 433 -20.72 -15.57 -18.24
CA GLU A 433 -19.49 -16.25 -17.87
C GLU A 433 -19.20 -16.25 -16.33
N LEU A 434 -19.97 -15.55 -15.47
CA LEU A 434 -19.83 -15.64 -14.00
C LEU A 434 -20.69 -16.73 -13.37
N THR A 435 -21.76 -17.15 -14.05
CA THR A 435 -22.74 -18.07 -13.48
C THR A 435 -22.30 -19.51 -13.75
N PRO A 436 -21.76 -20.26 -12.77
CA PRO A 436 -21.53 -21.69 -12.97
C PRO A 436 -22.85 -22.39 -13.28
N ALA A 437 -22.84 -23.34 -14.22
CA ALA A 437 -24.02 -23.97 -14.80
C ALA A 437 -24.77 -24.95 -13.87
N THR A 438 -24.69 -24.77 -12.54
CA THR A 438 -25.05 -25.78 -11.53
C THR A 438 -26.16 -25.35 -10.57
N ILE A 439 -26.78 -24.18 -10.77
CA ILE A 439 -28.00 -23.79 -10.04
C ILE A 439 -29.06 -23.29 -11.02
N ARG A 440 -29.78 -24.24 -11.63
CA ARG A 440 -31.16 -24.02 -12.06
C ARG A 440 -32.05 -24.67 -11.01
N PRO A 441 -32.83 -23.93 -10.21
CA PRO A 441 -33.94 -24.51 -9.49
C PRO A 441 -34.94 -25.05 -10.52
N THR A 442 -35.33 -26.31 -10.39
CA THR A 442 -36.37 -26.92 -11.21
C THR A 442 -37.68 -26.19 -10.95
N SER A 443 -38.31 -25.65 -12.00
CA SER A 443 -39.62 -25.02 -11.90
C SER A 443 -40.70 -26.09 -11.84
N GLU A 444 -41.09 -26.50 -10.64
CA GLU A 444 -42.34 -27.24 -10.42
C GLU A 444 -43.44 -26.24 -10.01
N ALA A 445 -44.58 -26.35 -10.70
CA ALA A 445 -45.71 -25.47 -10.50
C ALA A 445 -46.53 -25.92 -9.29
N ILE A 446 -46.92 -24.98 -8.42
CA ILE A 446 -48.02 -25.17 -7.48
C ILE A 446 -49.00 -24.02 -7.69
N THR A 447 -50.25 -24.40 -7.94
CA THR A 447 -51.37 -23.54 -8.32
C THR A 447 -51.83 -22.68 -7.16
N GLU A 448 -52.19 -21.42 -7.42
CA GLU A 448 -52.91 -20.60 -6.45
C GLU A 448 -54.32 -21.16 -6.19
N THR A 449 -54.76 -21.14 -4.94
CA THR A 449 -56.19 -21.14 -4.60
C THR A 449 -56.39 -20.25 -3.38
N ILE A 450 -57.11 -19.14 -3.58
CA ILE A 450 -57.48 -18.17 -2.54
C ILE A 450 -58.82 -18.60 -1.94
N LEU A 451 -58.99 -18.50 -0.62
CA LEU A 451 -60.23 -18.14 0.08
C LEU A 451 -59.85 -17.58 1.49
N PRO A 452 -60.71 -16.77 2.15
CA PRO A 452 -60.21 -15.64 2.94
C PRO A 452 -60.46 -15.70 4.47
N ASP A 453 -59.85 -14.70 5.11
CA ASP A 453 -60.24 -14.07 6.39
C ASP A 453 -59.96 -14.81 7.71
N GLN A 454 -59.03 -14.25 8.52
CA GLN A 454 -59.37 -13.61 9.80
C GLN A 454 -58.12 -13.07 10.54
N THR A 455 -58.34 -11.95 11.24
CA THR A 455 -57.49 -11.29 12.26
C THR A 455 -56.12 -10.71 11.88
N GLU A 456 -55.93 -9.45 12.30
CA GLU A 456 -54.76 -8.62 12.03
C GLU A 456 -53.62 -8.91 13.01
N ALA A 457 -52.45 -9.23 12.46
CA ALA A 457 -51.15 -9.16 13.12
C ALA A 457 -50.08 -8.83 12.07
N GLU A 458 -49.06 -8.06 12.44
CA GLU A 458 -48.05 -7.50 11.53
C GLU A 458 -47.29 -8.61 10.75
N ARG A 459 -47.68 -8.88 9.50
CA ARG A 459 -47.06 -9.92 8.67
C ARG A 459 -45.76 -9.43 8.03
N LEU A 460 -44.76 -10.31 8.00
CA LEU A 460 -43.51 -10.14 7.25
C LEU A 460 -43.81 -9.87 5.76
N ASP A 461 -43.40 -8.70 5.26
CA ASP A 461 -43.52 -8.35 3.84
C ASP A 461 -42.61 -9.22 2.96
N THR A 462 -43.22 -9.94 2.02
CA THR A 462 -42.56 -10.90 1.10
C THR A 462 -41.56 -10.27 0.12
N SER A 463 -41.56 -8.95 -0.06
CA SER A 463 -40.57 -8.25 -0.87
C SER A 463 -39.28 -7.89 -0.11
N THR A 464 -39.29 -7.97 1.23
CA THR A 464 -38.16 -7.63 2.09
C THR A 464 -37.46 -8.89 2.61
N PRO A 465 -36.11 -8.96 2.59
CA PRO A 465 -35.39 -10.17 2.97
C PRO A 465 -35.40 -10.45 4.48
N VAL A 466 -35.98 -11.59 4.87
CA VAL A 466 -36.10 -12.06 6.26
C VAL A 466 -34.82 -12.77 6.73
N TRP A 467 -34.35 -12.44 7.93
CA TRP A 467 -33.24 -13.11 8.60
C TRP A 467 -33.75 -14.18 9.56
N GLY A 468 -33.09 -15.33 9.65
CA GLY A 468 -33.48 -16.43 10.56
C GLY A 468 -32.56 -16.52 11.77
N LEU A 469 -33.04 -16.23 12.97
CA LEU A 469 -32.30 -16.36 14.22
C LEU A 469 -32.75 -17.62 14.97
N HIS A 470 -31.80 -18.41 15.47
CA HIS A 470 -32.02 -19.49 16.43
C HIS A 470 -31.23 -19.17 17.70
N VAL A 471 -31.82 -19.38 18.88
CA VAL A 471 -31.22 -19.06 20.19
C VAL A 471 -31.50 -20.16 21.20
N ASP A 472 -30.54 -20.41 22.09
CA ASP A 472 -30.66 -21.31 23.25
C ASP A 472 -29.78 -20.81 24.40
N GLY A 473 -30.23 -20.99 25.64
CA GLY A 473 -29.50 -20.63 26.86
C GLY A 473 -29.33 -21.79 27.84
N SER A 474 -28.13 -21.93 28.39
CA SER A 474 -27.75 -23.03 29.28
C SER A 474 -27.07 -22.53 30.56
N ALA A 475 -27.68 -22.80 31.72
CA ALA A 475 -27.09 -22.57 33.03
C ALA A 475 -26.97 -23.89 33.81
N ASN A 476 -25.74 -24.23 34.23
CA ASN A 476 -25.47 -25.44 34.99
C ASN A 476 -24.46 -25.17 36.13
N GLN A 477 -24.08 -26.20 36.89
CA GLN A 477 -23.16 -26.03 38.03
C GLN A 477 -21.75 -25.61 37.60
N GLN A 478 -21.29 -26.02 36.41
CA GLN A 478 -19.96 -25.71 35.86
C GLN A 478 -19.87 -24.28 35.30
N GLY A 479 -20.94 -23.77 34.68
CA GLY A 479 -20.99 -22.42 34.11
C GLY A 479 -22.35 -22.05 33.53
N CYS A 480 -22.44 -20.82 33.03
CA CYS A 480 -23.61 -20.27 32.36
C CYS A 480 -23.19 -19.73 30.99
N GLY A 481 -24.01 -19.93 29.96
CA GLY A 481 -23.72 -19.47 28.61
C GLY A 481 -24.91 -19.57 27.67
N ALA A 482 -24.74 -19.06 26.45
CA ALA A 482 -25.77 -19.04 25.41
C ALA A 482 -25.17 -19.38 24.04
N GLY A 483 -26.01 -19.98 23.20
CA GLY A 483 -25.72 -20.32 21.81
C GLY A 483 -26.69 -19.61 20.90
N LEU A 484 -26.20 -19.10 19.76
CA LEU A 484 -27.08 -18.53 18.73
C LEU A 484 -26.54 -18.79 17.32
N VAL A 485 -27.48 -18.93 16.38
CA VAL A 485 -27.20 -19.11 14.95
C VAL A 485 -28.03 -18.10 14.17
N LEU A 486 -27.38 -17.07 13.64
CA LEU A 486 -28.00 -16.09 12.77
C LEU A 486 -27.79 -16.49 11.31
N THR A 487 -28.88 -16.76 10.60
CA THR A 487 -28.92 -17.16 9.19
C THR A 487 -29.31 -15.96 8.34
N THR A 488 -28.46 -15.62 7.38
CA THR A 488 -28.69 -14.53 6.43
C THR A 488 -29.74 -14.92 5.37
N PRO A 489 -30.35 -13.95 4.67
CA PRO A 489 -31.31 -14.22 3.59
C PRO A 489 -30.74 -15.02 2.41
N ASP A 490 -29.41 -15.00 2.20
CA ASP A 490 -28.69 -15.82 1.22
C ASP A 490 -28.19 -17.17 1.79
N GLY A 491 -28.63 -17.55 2.99
CA GLY A 491 -28.43 -18.87 3.58
C GLY A 491 -27.09 -19.08 4.32
N GLN A 492 -26.29 -18.02 4.53
CA GLN A 492 -25.07 -18.11 5.31
C GLN A 492 -25.39 -18.14 6.81
N LYS A 493 -24.72 -19.00 7.57
CA LYS A 493 -24.90 -19.12 9.02
C LYS A 493 -23.75 -18.46 9.78
N ILE A 494 -24.09 -17.65 10.78
CA ILE A 494 -23.18 -17.01 11.72
C ILE A 494 -23.45 -17.66 13.08
N GLU A 495 -22.49 -18.48 13.52
CA GLU A 495 -22.55 -19.27 14.76
C GLU A 495 -21.81 -18.50 15.87
N TYR A 496 -22.44 -18.35 17.04
CA TYR A 496 -21.87 -17.62 18.17
C TYR A 496 -22.11 -18.35 19.50
N ALA A 497 -21.12 -18.28 20.38
CA ALA A 497 -21.15 -18.89 21.71
C ALA A 497 -20.73 -17.85 22.75
N LEU A 498 -21.59 -17.62 23.74
CA LEU A 498 -21.42 -16.61 24.78
C LEU A 498 -21.20 -17.28 26.12
N ARG A 499 -20.14 -16.90 26.84
CA ARG A 499 -19.92 -17.31 28.23
C ARG A 499 -20.24 -16.15 29.17
N PHE A 500 -20.98 -16.43 30.23
CA PHE A 500 -21.29 -15.43 31.25
C PHE A 500 -20.32 -15.60 32.44
N ASP A 501 -19.68 -14.51 32.86
CA ASP A 501 -18.88 -14.48 34.09
C ASP A 501 -19.74 -14.22 35.35
N PHE A 502 -21.06 -14.07 35.16
CA PHE A 502 -22.07 -13.98 36.20
C PHE A 502 -22.96 -15.22 36.21
N ARG A 503 -23.54 -15.54 37.38
CA ARG A 503 -24.51 -16.63 37.52
C ARG A 503 -25.89 -16.20 36.99
N THR A 504 -26.52 -17.06 36.22
CA THR A 504 -27.89 -16.90 35.71
C THR A 504 -28.72 -18.14 35.99
N SER A 505 -30.04 -18.00 36.00
CA SER A 505 -30.97 -19.11 35.76
C SER A 505 -30.97 -19.51 34.28
N ASN A 506 -31.61 -20.65 33.93
CA ASN A 506 -31.81 -21.04 32.53
C ASN A 506 -32.63 -19.97 31.78
N ASN A 507 -33.74 -19.50 32.36
CA ASN A 507 -34.61 -18.50 31.74
C ASN A 507 -33.87 -17.19 31.45
N GLU A 508 -32.95 -16.77 32.33
CA GLU A 508 -32.08 -15.61 32.11
C GLU A 508 -31.02 -15.87 31.02
N ALA A 509 -30.41 -17.06 30.99
CA ALA A 509 -29.46 -17.43 29.93
C ALA A 509 -30.13 -17.45 28.54
N GLU A 510 -31.37 -17.91 28.47
CA GLU A 510 -32.21 -17.94 27.27
C GLU A 510 -32.57 -16.52 26.81
N TYR A 511 -32.87 -15.61 27.75
CA TYR A 511 -33.08 -14.20 27.45
C TYR A 511 -31.80 -13.49 27.00
N GLU A 512 -30.65 -13.80 27.59
CA GLU A 512 -29.35 -13.33 27.12
C GLU A 512 -29.04 -13.80 25.68
N ALA A 513 -29.35 -15.06 25.36
CA ALA A 513 -29.24 -15.60 23.99
C ALA A 513 -30.09 -14.80 23.00
N LEU A 514 -31.36 -14.53 23.35
CA LEU A 514 -32.26 -13.70 22.55
C LEU A 514 -31.73 -12.26 22.38
N LEU A 515 -31.35 -11.58 23.47
CA LEU A 515 -30.87 -10.20 23.42
C LEU A 515 -29.59 -10.05 22.61
N ALA A 516 -28.64 -10.98 22.74
CA ALA A 516 -27.42 -10.99 21.96
C ALA A 516 -27.71 -11.25 20.46
N GLY A 517 -28.60 -12.19 20.14
CA GLY A 517 -29.01 -12.48 18.77
C GLY A 517 -29.70 -11.28 18.09
N LEU A 518 -30.57 -10.57 18.83
CA LEU A 518 -31.20 -9.34 18.37
C LEU A 518 -30.20 -8.20 18.14
N ARG A 519 -29.23 -8.01 19.06
CA ARG A 519 -28.15 -7.02 18.88
C ARG A 519 -27.28 -7.35 17.68
N LEU A 520 -26.94 -8.62 17.46
CA LEU A 520 -26.17 -9.06 16.31
C LEU A 520 -26.94 -8.78 15.01
N ALA A 521 -28.20 -9.20 14.90
CA ALA A 521 -29.04 -8.95 13.73
C ALA A 521 -29.22 -7.45 13.43
N LYS A 522 -29.42 -6.63 14.47
CA LYS A 522 -29.44 -5.17 14.35
C LYS A 522 -28.11 -4.59 13.85
N SER A 523 -26.97 -5.09 14.35
CA SER A 523 -25.63 -4.67 13.90
C SER A 523 -25.33 -5.04 12.44
N MET A 524 -26.01 -6.07 11.92
CA MET A 524 -25.99 -6.48 10.52
C MET A 524 -27.04 -5.74 9.66
N ASN A 525 -27.77 -4.79 10.25
CA ASN A 525 -28.81 -3.97 9.61
C ASN A 525 -29.96 -4.79 9.01
N ALA A 526 -30.32 -5.91 9.67
CA ALA A 526 -31.47 -6.72 9.31
C ALA A 526 -32.78 -5.91 9.48
N LYS A 527 -33.61 -5.89 8.43
CA LYS A 527 -34.90 -5.18 8.43
C LYS A 527 -36.03 -6.01 9.03
N GLN A 528 -36.03 -7.31 8.74
CA GLN A 528 -37.01 -8.26 9.21
C GLN A 528 -36.32 -9.49 9.78
N ILE A 529 -36.86 -10.04 10.87
CA ILE A 529 -36.26 -11.17 11.58
C ILE A 529 -37.32 -12.20 12.01
N ARG A 530 -37.03 -13.48 11.77
CA ARG A 530 -37.77 -14.63 12.30
C ARG A 530 -36.90 -15.32 13.34
N ILE A 531 -37.41 -15.41 14.55
CA ILE A 531 -36.73 -15.87 15.75
C ILE A 531 -37.30 -17.23 16.14
N HIS A 532 -36.42 -18.20 16.38
CA HIS A 532 -36.78 -19.55 16.81
C HIS A 532 -36.09 -19.84 18.15
N SER A 533 -36.87 -20.34 19.11
CA SER A 533 -36.40 -20.80 20.43
C SER A 533 -37.29 -21.96 20.86
N ASP A 534 -36.75 -22.93 21.60
CA ASP A 534 -37.56 -23.97 22.26
C ASP A 534 -38.10 -23.52 23.63
N SER A 535 -37.68 -22.35 24.11
CA SER A 535 -38.11 -21.75 25.37
C SER A 535 -39.53 -21.18 25.28
N GLN A 536 -40.52 -22.01 25.64
CA GLN A 536 -41.94 -21.60 25.64
C GLN A 536 -42.20 -20.35 26.48
N LEU A 537 -41.46 -20.17 27.58
CA LEU A 537 -41.56 -19.00 28.44
C LEU A 537 -41.26 -17.70 27.68
N ILE A 538 -40.14 -17.66 26.95
CA ILE A 538 -39.68 -16.45 26.25
C ILE A 538 -40.59 -16.13 25.09
N VAL A 539 -40.97 -17.14 24.29
CA VAL A 539 -41.89 -16.95 23.17
C VAL A 539 -43.19 -16.30 23.68
N ASN A 540 -43.83 -16.90 24.68
CA ASN A 540 -45.09 -16.45 25.23
C ASN A 540 -44.99 -15.11 25.99
N GLN A 541 -43.86 -14.81 26.63
CA GLN A 541 -43.65 -13.50 27.27
C GLN A 541 -43.43 -12.39 26.23
N VAL A 542 -42.72 -12.67 25.13
CA VAL A 542 -42.47 -11.71 24.05
C VAL A 542 -43.73 -11.43 23.22
N THR A 543 -44.58 -12.44 22.99
CA THR A 543 -45.91 -12.29 22.36
C THR A 543 -46.98 -11.72 23.30
N ALA A 544 -46.64 -11.48 24.57
CA ALA A 544 -47.49 -10.96 25.64
C ALA A 544 -48.62 -11.91 26.12
N ASP A 545 -48.58 -13.19 25.77
CA ASP A 545 -49.45 -14.23 26.32
C ASP A 545 -49.15 -14.53 27.80
N PHE A 546 -47.88 -14.40 28.22
CA PHE A 546 -47.43 -14.61 29.60
C PHE A 546 -46.89 -13.31 30.23
N ALA A 547 -47.27 -13.04 31.48
CA ALA A 547 -46.71 -11.92 32.24
C ALA A 547 -45.37 -12.27 32.92
N ALA A 548 -44.38 -11.39 32.81
CA ALA A 548 -43.17 -11.44 33.63
C ALA A 548 -43.49 -10.97 35.06
N LYS A 549 -43.31 -11.86 36.05
CA LYS A 549 -43.73 -11.61 37.45
C LYS A 549 -42.63 -11.04 38.35
N ASP A 550 -41.37 -11.30 38.03
CA ASP A 550 -40.21 -10.82 38.79
C ASP A 550 -39.50 -9.67 38.05
N ALA A 551 -38.77 -8.86 38.83
CA ALA A 551 -38.10 -7.66 38.31
C ALA A 551 -36.97 -7.97 37.31
N SER A 552 -36.35 -9.16 37.38
CA SER A 552 -35.31 -9.58 36.44
C SER A 552 -35.92 -9.85 35.07
N MET A 553 -36.91 -10.75 34.99
CA MET A 553 -37.63 -11.07 33.76
C MET A 553 -38.31 -9.84 33.15
N TYR A 554 -38.85 -8.92 33.98
CA TYR A 554 -39.40 -7.66 33.46
C TYR A 554 -38.33 -6.77 32.79
N ALA A 555 -37.12 -6.69 33.36
CA ALA A 555 -36.00 -5.96 32.76
C ALA A 555 -35.49 -6.61 31.45
N TYR A 556 -35.48 -7.94 31.38
CA TYR A 556 -35.16 -8.67 30.15
C TYR A 556 -36.24 -8.47 29.07
N LEU A 557 -37.52 -8.64 29.40
CA LEU A 557 -38.64 -8.49 28.48
C LEU A 557 -38.74 -7.06 27.92
N SER A 558 -38.66 -6.04 28.77
CA SER A 558 -38.66 -4.64 28.34
C SER A 558 -37.45 -4.29 27.44
N THR A 559 -36.28 -4.88 27.71
CA THR A 559 -35.10 -4.76 26.85
C THR A 559 -35.28 -5.48 25.51
N ALA A 560 -35.92 -6.65 25.50
CA ALA A 560 -36.23 -7.39 24.28
C ALA A 560 -37.21 -6.62 23.40
N HIS A 561 -38.34 -6.14 23.94
CA HIS A 561 -39.29 -5.30 23.21
C HIS A 561 -38.65 -4.01 22.68
N ARG A 562 -37.76 -3.37 23.45
CA ARG A 562 -37.00 -2.19 22.99
C ARG A 562 -36.08 -2.48 21.80
N LEU A 563 -35.50 -3.68 21.70
CA LEU A 563 -34.72 -4.10 20.54
C LEU A 563 -35.63 -4.50 19.35
N LEU A 564 -36.72 -5.22 19.61
CA LEU A 564 -37.66 -5.67 18.58
C LEU A 564 -38.30 -4.48 17.84
N ARG A 565 -38.62 -3.39 18.54
CA ARG A 565 -39.07 -2.11 17.94
C ARG A 565 -38.09 -1.45 16.95
N SER A 566 -36.85 -1.95 16.82
CA SER A 566 -35.90 -1.45 15.81
C SER A 566 -35.85 -2.25 14.51
N PHE A 567 -36.68 -3.30 14.40
CA PHE A 567 -36.94 -4.02 13.15
C PHE A 567 -38.26 -3.53 12.52
N GLN A 568 -38.40 -3.64 11.20
CA GLN A 568 -39.61 -3.23 10.48
C GLN A 568 -40.76 -4.22 10.66
N ALA A 569 -40.44 -5.51 10.83
CA ALA A 569 -41.35 -6.55 11.27
C ALA A 569 -40.53 -7.67 11.93
N TYR A 570 -41.12 -8.38 12.88
CA TYR A 570 -40.51 -9.55 13.50
C TYR A 570 -41.53 -10.66 13.70
N GLU A 571 -41.05 -11.90 13.72
CA GLU A 571 -41.86 -13.08 14.04
C GLU A 571 -41.06 -13.92 15.04
N ILE A 572 -41.67 -14.34 16.16
CA ILE A 572 -41.06 -15.28 17.11
C ILE A 572 -41.89 -16.56 17.16
N LYS A 573 -41.23 -17.71 17.07
CA LYS A 573 -41.86 -19.03 17.04
C LYS A 573 -41.20 -19.97 18.04
N GLN A 574 -42.03 -20.72 18.76
CA GLN A 574 -41.58 -21.89 19.49
C GLN A 574 -41.25 -23.01 18.49
N ILE A 575 -40.08 -23.65 18.64
CA ILE A 575 -39.70 -24.83 17.86
C ILE A 575 -39.41 -26.04 18.77
N PRO A 576 -39.58 -27.28 18.29
CA PRO A 576 -39.16 -28.46 19.05
C PRO A 576 -37.65 -28.50 19.27
N ARG A 577 -37.21 -29.04 20.42
CA ARG A 577 -35.77 -29.17 20.79
C ARG A 577 -34.88 -29.84 19.74
N GLY A 578 -35.42 -30.81 18.99
CA GLY A 578 -34.67 -31.45 17.91
C GLY A 578 -34.26 -30.48 16.80
N GLU A 579 -35.10 -29.48 16.52
CA GLU A 579 -34.88 -28.47 15.48
C GLU A 579 -33.94 -27.35 15.97
N ASN A 580 -33.87 -27.08 17.29
CA ASN A 580 -32.93 -26.11 17.88
C ASN A 580 -31.55 -26.71 18.24
N SER A 581 -31.30 -27.98 17.92
CA SER A 581 -30.12 -28.75 18.35
C SER A 581 -28.76 -28.12 18.05
N HIS A 582 -28.66 -27.22 17.07
CA HIS A 582 -27.43 -26.47 16.81
C HIS A 582 -27.16 -25.38 17.87
N ALA A 583 -28.18 -24.61 18.28
CA ALA A 583 -28.02 -23.59 19.30
C ALA A 583 -27.74 -24.22 20.68
N ASP A 584 -28.45 -25.30 21.03
CA ASP A 584 -28.20 -26.10 22.25
C ASP A 584 -26.76 -26.63 22.31
N ALA A 585 -26.22 -27.12 21.20
CA ALA A 585 -24.81 -27.54 21.14
C ALA A 585 -23.83 -26.38 21.42
N LEU A 586 -24.13 -25.17 20.95
CA LEU A 586 -23.30 -23.97 21.20
C LEU A 586 -23.44 -23.47 22.65
N ALA A 587 -24.64 -23.46 23.23
CA ALA A 587 -24.88 -23.03 24.60
C ALA A 587 -24.25 -23.98 25.63
N ARG A 588 -24.35 -25.30 25.41
CA ARG A 588 -23.66 -26.32 26.21
C ARG A 588 -22.15 -26.25 26.06
N LEU A 589 -21.65 -25.99 24.86
CA LEU A 589 -20.22 -25.77 24.63
C LEU A 589 -19.72 -24.54 25.40
N ALA A 590 -20.47 -23.45 25.40
CA ALA A 590 -20.11 -22.24 26.16
C ALA A 590 -20.09 -22.46 27.68
N SER A 591 -21.04 -23.22 28.23
CA SER A 591 -21.12 -23.51 29.67
C SER A 591 -20.16 -24.61 30.14
N ALA A 592 -19.61 -25.44 29.24
CA ALA A 592 -18.73 -26.56 29.58
C ALA A 592 -17.22 -26.34 29.33
N ILE A 593 -16.80 -25.29 28.61
CA ILE A 593 -15.37 -25.06 28.30
C ILE A 593 -14.60 -24.60 29.55
N ASN A 594 -13.70 -25.47 30.02
CA ASN A 594 -12.43 -25.08 30.64
C ASN A 594 -11.29 -25.41 29.65
N ASP A 595 -10.53 -24.40 29.27
CA ASP A 595 -9.36 -24.36 28.37
C ASP A 595 -8.98 -25.61 27.54
N LYS A 596 -8.91 -25.38 26.20
CA LYS A 596 -8.34 -26.19 25.11
C LYS A 596 -9.29 -27.09 24.29
N VAL A 597 -9.98 -26.52 23.30
CA VAL A 597 -10.42 -27.25 22.09
C VAL A 597 -10.17 -26.42 20.82
N GLY A 598 -9.62 -27.04 19.78
CA GLY A 598 -9.11 -26.38 18.57
C GLY A 598 -10.10 -26.25 17.40
N ARG A 599 -11.25 -25.60 17.59
CA ARG A 599 -12.08 -25.09 16.47
C ARG A 599 -12.38 -23.60 16.68
N LYS A 600 -12.36 -22.82 15.60
CA LYS A 600 -12.47 -21.35 15.65
C LYS A 600 -13.92 -20.86 15.73
N VAL A 601 -14.63 -21.24 16.79
CA VAL A 601 -15.86 -20.52 17.19
C VAL A 601 -15.40 -19.31 18.02
N PRO A 602 -15.78 -18.06 17.68
CA PRO A 602 -15.50 -16.92 18.53
C PRO A 602 -16.31 -17.04 19.82
N VAL A 603 -15.62 -17.08 20.95
CA VAL A 603 -16.25 -17.05 22.29
C VAL A 603 -16.10 -15.64 22.84
N GLU A 604 -17.22 -14.98 23.10
CA GLU A 604 -17.27 -13.70 23.81
C GLU A 604 -17.59 -13.93 25.28
N ILE A 605 -16.93 -13.16 26.16
CA ILE A 605 -17.10 -13.23 27.61
C ILE A 605 -17.89 -12.00 28.06
N LEU A 606 -19.10 -12.25 28.56
CA LEU A 606 -20.03 -11.23 29.05
C LEU A 606 -19.81 -11.05 30.56
N ALA A 607 -19.21 -9.92 30.93
CA ALA A 607 -18.83 -9.61 32.31
C ALA A 607 -19.98 -9.10 33.19
N GLN A 608 -21.08 -8.62 32.60
CA GLN A 608 -22.26 -8.09 33.30
C GLN A 608 -23.55 -8.40 32.51
N PRO A 609 -24.72 -8.50 33.18
CA PRO A 609 -26.00 -8.75 32.51
C PRO A 609 -26.43 -7.66 31.53
N SER A 610 -27.12 -8.08 30.46
CA SER A 610 -27.64 -7.24 29.39
C SER A 610 -28.71 -6.22 29.80
N THR A 611 -29.21 -6.31 31.03
CA THR A 611 -30.26 -5.46 31.62
C THR A 611 -29.72 -4.23 32.34
N VAL A 612 -28.42 -4.20 32.67
CA VAL A 612 -27.81 -3.05 33.36
C VAL A 612 -27.78 -1.84 32.42
N THR A 613 -28.62 -0.85 32.73
CA THR A 613 -28.75 0.36 31.91
C THR A 613 -27.76 1.41 32.42
N SER A 614 -26.79 1.82 31.60
CA SER A 614 -25.96 2.98 31.93
C SER A 614 -26.78 4.26 31.81
N GLU A 615 -26.75 5.11 32.84
CA GLU A 615 -27.35 6.44 32.81
C GLU A 615 -26.63 7.31 31.77
N ALA A 616 -27.28 7.51 30.61
CA ALA A 616 -26.77 8.38 29.57
C ALA A 616 -27.04 9.84 29.92
N CYS A 617 -26.06 10.50 30.55
CA CYS A 617 -26.07 11.94 30.69
C CYS A 617 -26.01 12.58 29.29
N VAL A 618 -27.02 13.36 28.90
CA VAL A 618 -27.06 14.07 27.61
C VAL A 618 -26.10 15.25 27.66
N VAL A 619 -24.81 14.96 27.47
CA VAL A 619 -23.80 15.99 27.20
C VAL A 619 -24.05 16.51 25.79
N ARG A 620 -24.25 17.82 25.66
CA ARG A 620 -24.32 18.49 24.36
C ARG A 620 -22.97 18.29 23.67
N TYR A 621 -22.97 17.62 22.52
CA TYR A 621 -21.76 17.51 21.71
C TYR A 621 -21.43 18.88 21.11
N GLU A 622 -20.36 19.50 21.61
CA GLU A 622 -19.61 20.49 20.84
C GLU A 622 -18.91 19.80 19.67
N ASP A 623 -18.70 20.53 18.57
CA ASP A 623 -18.03 19.98 17.40
C ASP A 623 -16.53 19.79 17.65
N THR A 624 -16.16 18.58 18.09
CA THR A 624 -14.77 18.19 18.34
C THR A 624 -14.13 17.61 17.07
N TRP A 625 -12.79 17.49 17.09
CA TRP A 625 -12.03 16.80 16.04
C TRP A 625 -12.50 15.34 15.78
N MET A 626 -13.22 14.74 16.72
CA MET A 626 -13.77 13.38 16.62
C MET A 626 -15.08 13.31 15.83
N SER A 627 -15.89 14.40 15.80
CA SER A 627 -17.27 14.39 15.28
C SER A 627 -17.35 13.82 13.86
N GLY A 628 -16.56 14.36 12.92
CA GLY A 628 -16.55 13.88 11.54
C GLY A 628 -16.13 12.42 11.38
N ILE A 629 -15.18 11.94 12.21
CA ILE A 629 -14.71 10.54 12.16
C ILE A 629 -15.82 9.61 12.70
N TYR A 630 -16.44 10.00 13.82
CA TYR A 630 -17.52 9.23 14.43
C TYR A 630 -18.74 9.13 13.50
N VAL A 631 -19.21 10.25 12.94
CA VAL A 631 -20.35 10.30 12.01
C VAL A 631 -20.08 9.50 10.73
N TYR A 632 -18.85 9.55 10.18
CA TYR A 632 -18.50 8.72 9.03
C TYR A 632 -18.46 7.22 9.34
N LEU A 633 -18.00 6.82 10.54
CA LEU A 633 -17.93 5.41 10.94
C LEU A 633 -19.29 4.82 11.34
N THR A 634 -20.21 5.63 11.87
CA THR A 634 -21.57 5.21 12.28
C THR A 634 -22.56 5.31 11.13
N ASN A 635 -22.67 6.48 10.50
CA ASN A 635 -23.72 6.80 9.54
C ASN A 635 -23.23 6.78 8.08
N GLY A 636 -21.91 6.75 7.84
CA GLY A 636 -21.32 6.72 6.51
C GLY A 636 -21.34 8.06 5.77
N THR A 637 -21.75 9.15 6.44
CA THR A 637 -21.85 10.51 5.89
C THR A 637 -20.46 11.10 5.60
N LEU A 638 -20.36 11.91 4.55
CA LEU A 638 -19.12 12.56 4.13
C LEU A 638 -19.37 14.05 3.87
N PRO A 639 -18.37 14.94 4.07
CA PRO A 639 -18.40 16.32 3.61
C PRO A 639 -18.66 16.44 2.10
N GLU A 640 -19.26 17.55 1.68
CA GLU A 640 -19.49 17.85 0.26
C GLU A 640 -18.20 18.11 -0.52
N ASP A 641 -17.19 18.73 0.12
CA ASP A 641 -15.86 18.84 -0.48
C ASP A 641 -15.19 17.47 -0.61
N LYS A 642 -14.87 17.10 -1.86
CA LYS A 642 -14.15 15.88 -2.23
C LYS A 642 -12.80 15.77 -1.55
N THR A 643 -12.09 16.89 -1.31
CA THR A 643 -10.79 16.87 -0.64
C THR A 643 -10.92 16.49 0.84
N GLN A 644 -11.81 17.16 1.57
CA GLN A 644 -12.10 16.81 2.96
C GLN A 644 -12.73 15.41 3.10
N ALA A 645 -13.62 15.01 2.20
CA ALA A 645 -14.17 13.65 2.18
C ALA A 645 -13.07 12.59 2.01
N ARG A 646 -12.09 12.82 1.14
CA ARG A 646 -10.93 11.92 0.96
C ARG A 646 -10.02 11.91 2.18
N LYS A 647 -9.70 13.08 2.76
CA LYS A 647 -8.95 13.21 4.03
C LYS A 647 -9.65 12.43 5.16
N LEU A 648 -10.97 12.56 5.27
CA LEU A 648 -11.77 11.92 6.31
C LEU A 648 -11.82 10.39 6.15
N ARG A 649 -12.04 9.88 4.93
CA ARG A 649 -11.97 8.43 4.64
C ARG A 649 -10.62 7.84 5.03
N TYR A 650 -9.52 8.50 4.64
CA TYR A 650 -8.16 8.06 4.96
C TYR A 650 -7.87 8.08 6.46
N ARG A 651 -8.23 9.17 7.17
CA ARG A 651 -8.07 9.27 8.64
C ARG A 651 -8.88 8.18 9.35
N SER A 652 -10.15 8.02 9.01
CA SER A 652 -11.09 7.14 9.69
C SER A 652 -10.73 5.64 9.60
N ALA A 653 -9.97 5.22 8.59
CA ALA A 653 -9.47 3.83 8.48
C ALA A 653 -8.62 3.40 9.70
N ARG A 654 -8.00 4.36 10.41
CA ARG A 654 -7.21 4.14 11.63
C ARG A 654 -8.04 4.13 12.91
N TYR A 655 -9.36 4.26 12.83
CA TYR A 655 -10.26 4.32 13.98
C TYR A 655 -11.33 3.22 13.90
N THR A 656 -11.98 2.94 15.02
CA THR A 656 -13.12 2.01 15.14
C THR A 656 -14.04 2.50 16.25
N VAL A 657 -15.34 2.18 16.17
CA VAL A 657 -16.31 2.51 17.23
C VAL A 657 -16.70 1.21 17.93
N ILE A 658 -16.58 1.20 19.26
CA ILE A 658 -16.94 0.06 20.12
C ILE A 658 -17.78 0.63 21.27
N ASN A 659 -19.00 0.13 21.44
CA ASN A 659 -19.96 0.59 22.46
C ASN A 659 -20.11 2.13 22.48
N ASP A 660 -20.37 2.71 21.31
CA ASP A 660 -20.50 4.16 21.04
C ASP A 660 -19.29 5.03 21.44
N VAL A 661 -18.15 4.41 21.77
CA VAL A 661 -16.88 5.11 22.04
C VAL A 661 -15.94 4.96 20.85
N LEU A 662 -15.32 6.08 20.44
CA LEU A 662 -14.33 6.10 19.37
C LEU A 662 -12.95 5.65 19.88
N TYR A 663 -12.34 4.69 19.20
CA TYR A 663 -11.00 4.18 19.49
C TYR A 663 -10.05 4.33 18.30
N LYS A 664 -8.79 4.68 18.57
CA LYS A 664 -7.68 4.70 17.61
C LYS A 664 -6.99 3.33 17.60
N ARG A 665 -6.79 2.76 16.41
CA ARG A 665 -6.13 1.46 16.19
C ARG A 665 -4.62 1.62 16.30
N GLY A 666 -3.98 0.85 17.19
CA GLY A 666 -2.52 0.75 17.31
C GLY A 666 -1.92 -0.27 16.33
N TYR A 667 -0.62 -0.19 16.07
CA TYR A 667 0.08 -1.14 15.19
C TYR A 667 0.38 -2.48 15.90
N THR A 668 0.56 -2.46 17.22
CA THR A 668 0.92 -3.62 18.07
C THR A 668 0.35 -3.54 19.50
N THR A 669 -0.63 -2.66 19.75
CA THR A 669 -1.11 -2.27 21.10
C THR A 669 -2.64 -2.33 21.20
N PRO A 670 -3.21 -2.42 22.42
CA PRO A 670 -4.66 -2.33 22.61
C PRO A 670 -5.26 -1.03 22.03
N TYR A 671 -6.56 -1.06 21.76
CA TYR A 671 -7.34 0.08 21.26
C TYR A 671 -7.23 1.29 22.20
N LEU A 672 -6.87 2.45 21.65
CA LEU A 672 -6.69 3.68 22.44
C LEU A 672 -7.98 4.49 22.43
N LYS A 673 -8.60 4.72 23.59
CA LYS A 673 -9.81 5.53 23.71
C LYS A 673 -9.51 6.98 23.27
N CYS A 674 -10.32 7.52 22.37
CA CYS A 674 -10.25 8.94 22.02
C CYS A 674 -10.97 9.76 23.09
N LEU A 675 -10.42 10.93 23.43
CA LEU A 675 -10.92 11.81 24.49
C LEU A 675 -11.23 13.20 23.92
N THR A 676 -12.20 13.89 24.51
CA THR A 676 -12.38 15.34 24.32
C THR A 676 -11.23 16.11 24.99
N ALA A 677 -11.06 17.40 24.66
CA ALA A 677 -10.07 18.25 25.33
C ALA A 677 -10.31 18.29 26.85
N GLU A 678 -11.56 18.46 27.29
CA GLU A 678 -11.95 18.47 28.71
C GLU A 678 -11.64 17.16 29.42
N GLN A 679 -11.90 16.01 28.77
CA GLN A 679 -11.57 14.69 29.30
C GLN A 679 -10.05 14.48 29.39
N GLY A 680 -9.29 15.00 28.43
CA GLY A 680 -7.82 15.04 28.48
C GLY A 680 -7.33 15.86 29.67
N ASP A 681 -7.88 17.06 29.86
CA ASP A 681 -7.55 17.96 30.98
C ASP A 681 -7.98 17.40 32.35
N TYR A 682 -9.06 16.63 32.42
CA TYR A 682 -9.46 15.92 33.64
C TYR A 682 -8.46 14.80 33.97
N VAL A 683 -8.12 13.95 32.99
CA VAL A 683 -7.15 12.86 33.16
C VAL A 683 -5.76 13.41 33.52
N LEU A 684 -5.33 14.51 32.90
CA LEU A 684 -4.12 15.26 33.29
C LEU A 684 -4.20 15.75 34.73
N ARG A 685 -5.31 16.37 35.14
CA ARG A 685 -5.48 16.88 36.50
C ARG A 685 -5.48 15.77 37.55
N GLU A 686 -6.12 14.62 37.32
CA GLU A 686 -6.01 13.47 38.23
C GLU A 686 -4.58 12.95 38.35
N ILE A 687 -3.87 12.80 37.22
CA ILE A 687 -2.47 12.33 37.21
C ILE A 687 -1.54 13.30 37.95
N HIS A 688 -1.81 14.62 37.90
CA HIS A 688 -0.94 15.65 38.47
C HIS A 688 -1.33 16.19 39.86
N ASN A 689 -2.60 16.12 40.27
CA ASN A 689 -3.08 16.60 41.58
C ASN A 689 -3.14 15.53 42.68
N GLY A 690 -2.81 14.27 42.38
CA GLY A 690 -2.59 13.25 43.42
C GLY A 690 -1.48 13.62 44.42
N ASP A 691 -1.40 12.86 45.52
CA ASP A 691 -0.63 13.16 46.76
C ASP A 691 0.83 13.65 46.62
N ALA A 692 1.45 13.48 45.46
CA ALA A 692 2.83 13.86 45.16
C ALA A 692 3.17 15.32 45.51
N ASN A 693 2.29 16.29 45.22
CA ASN A 693 2.58 17.71 45.48
C ASN A 693 2.61 18.03 46.99
N THR A 694 1.70 17.42 47.75
CA THR A 694 1.67 17.47 49.22
C THR A 694 2.88 16.77 49.83
N LEU A 695 3.33 15.66 49.23
CA LEU A 695 4.50 14.90 49.65
C LEU A 695 5.82 15.68 49.39
N VAL A 696 5.96 16.34 48.25
CA VAL A 696 7.15 17.15 47.90
C VAL A 696 7.33 18.34 48.85
N LYS A 697 6.24 18.97 49.30
CA LYS A 697 6.28 20.04 50.32
C LYS A 697 6.72 19.53 51.71
N LYS A 698 6.44 18.26 52.04
CA LYS A 698 6.82 17.63 53.32
C LYS A 698 8.17 16.89 53.29
N CYS A 699 8.76 16.68 52.10
CA CYS A 699 9.98 15.88 51.94
C CYS A 699 11.26 16.70 52.17
N ASP A 700 11.97 16.44 53.28
CA ASP A 700 13.25 17.08 53.65
C ASP A 700 14.29 17.08 52.50
N LYS A 701 14.44 15.95 51.78
CA LYS A 701 15.34 15.87 50.62
C LYS A 701 14.92 16.77 49.46
N CYS A 702 13.62 16.94 49.23
CA CYS A 702 13.12 17.84 48.19
C CYS A 702 13.37 19.31 48.54
N GLN A 703 13.21 19.66 49.83
CA GLN A 703 13.46 21.02 50.34
C GLN A 703 14.96 21.35 50.35
N ARG A 704 15.82 20.50 50.95
CA ARG A 704 17.28 20.71 51.02
C ARG A 704 17.99 20.83 49.67
N PHE A 705 17.42 20.26 48.61
CA PHE A 705 17.96 20.33 47.25
C PHE A 705 17.10 21.18 46.30
N GLY A 706 16.22 22.04 46.83
CA GLY A 706 15.50 23.07 46.06
C GLY A 706 16.47 24.04 45.37
N ASN A 707 16.04 24.67 44.27
CA ASN A 707 16.79 25.81 43.71
C ASN A 707 16.20 27.09 44.31
N ILE A 708 17.06 27.93 44.89
CA ILE A 708 16.75 29.34 45.13
C ILE A 708 17.30 30.10 43.92
N PRO A 709 16.46 30.66 43.03
CA PRO A 709 16.93 31.37 41.84
C PRO A 709 17.43 32.77 42.25
N HIS A 710 18.73 33.01 42.12
CA HIS A 710 19.37 34.32 42.36
C HIS A 710 19.67 35.11 41.08
N ILE A 711 19.15 34.67 39.92
CA ILE A 711 19.43 35.27 38.61
C ILE A 711 18.12 35.39 37.83
N SER A 712 17.91 36.53 37.16
CA SER A 712 16.79 36.78 36.25
C SER A 712 16.83 35.84 35.04
N ALA A 713 15.67 35.34 34.60
CA ALA A 713 15.60 34.47 33.44
C ALA A 713 15.89 35.27 32.15
N GLU A 714 17.02 34.98 31.50
CA GLU A 714 17.26 35.43 30.13
C GLU A 714 16.42 34.61 29.12
N PRO A 715 15.91 35.24 28.04
CA PRO A 715 15.14 34.54 27.02
C PRO A 715 16.02 33.60 26.20
N LEU A 716 15.78 32.30 26.35
CA LEU A 716 16.43 31.26 25.53
C LEU A 716 15.90 31.29 24.09
N THR A 717 16.78 31.47 23.12
CA THR A 717 16.46 31.28 21.69
C THR A 717 16.24 29.79 21.40
N PRO A 718 15.04 29.37 20.93
CA PRO A 718 14.78 27.97 20.65
C PRO A 718 15.42 27.54 19.33
N ILE A 719 16.27 26.50 19.37
CA ILE A 719 16.65 25.75 18.17
C ILE A 719 15.45 24.89 17.77
N VAL A 720 14.85 25.22 16.62
CA VAL A 720 13.64 24.58 16.10
C VAL A 720 14.02 23.33 15.29
N SER A 721 13.60 22.15 15.77
CA SER A 721 13.58 20.94 14.95
C SER A 721 12.27 20.92 14.13
N PRO A 722 12.26 20.48 12.86
CA PRO A 722 11.07 20.56 12.02
C PRO A 722 10.03 19.46 12.29
N TRP A 723 10.40 18.31 12.89
CA TRP A 723 9.47 17.25 13.31
C TRP A 723 10.06 16.38 14.45
N PRO A 724 9.25 15.56 15.14
CA PRO A 724 9.69 14.62 16.18
C PRO A 724 10.82 13.68 15.74
N PHE A 725 11.81 13.48 16.63
CA PHE A 725 12.92 12.54 16.46
C PHE A 725 13.84 12.79 15.24
N ALA A 726 13.66 13.91 14.54
CA ALA A 726 14.49 14.30 13.39
C ALA A 726 15.94 14.59 13.78
N GLN A 727 16.13 15.22 14.94
CA GLN A 727 17.40 15.83 15.35
C GLN A 727 17.68 15.54 16.81
N TRP A 728 18.80 14.88 17.08
CA TRP A 728 19.20 14.48 18.44
C TRP A 728 20.49 15.15 18.85
N GLY A 729 20.60 15.60 20.10
CA GLY A 729 21.87 16.00 20.72
C GLY A 729 22.43 14.87 21.57
N LEU A 730 23.70 14.54 21.37
CA LEU A 730 24.46 13.53 22.11
C LEU A 730 25.54 14.20 22.98
N ASP A 731 25.72 13.68 24.19
CA ASP A 731 26.75 14.10 25.15
C ASP A 731 27.02 12.97 26.18
N LEU A 732 28.08 13.10 26.98
CA LEU A 732 28.48 12.15 28.02
C LEU A 732 28.41 12.76 29.44
N ILE A 733 27.95 11.94 30.39
CA ILE A 733 28.05 12.20 31.82
C ILE A 733 29.19 11.38 32.42
N GLY A 734 30.23 12.03 32.96
CA GLY A 734 31.20 11.39 33.86
C GLY A 734 32.57 12.07 33.89
N PRO A 735 33.59 11.44 34.52
CA PRO A 735 33.49 10.17 35.24
C PRO A 735 32.71 10.30 36.56
N MET A 736 31.79 9.37 36.79
CA MET A 736 31.01 9.18 38.02
C MET A 736 31.71 8.18 38.94
N THR A 737 31.28 8.08 40.21
CA THR A 737 31.74 7.04 41.13
C THR A 737 31.50 5.66 40.53
N GLN A 738 32.51 4.79 40.53
CA GLN A 738 32.46 3.51 39.85
C GLN A 738 31.33 2.63 40.39
N GLY A 739 30.46 2.17 39.49
CA GLY A 739 29.33 1.31 39.80
C GLY A 739 29.57 -0.16 39.47
N LYS A 740 28.55 -0.97 39.78
CA LYS A 740 28.51 -2.40 39.45
C LYS A 740 28.69 -2.60 37.94
N GLY A 741 29.60 -3.49 37.54
CA GLY A 741 29.99 -3.66 36.14
C GLY A 741 31.07 -2.68 35.64
N GLN A 742 31.82 -2.03 36.55
CA GLN A 742 32.89 -1.07 36.22
C GLN A 742 32.41 0.20 35.48
N VAL A 743 31.09 0.44 35.47
CA VAL A 743 30.49 1.60 34.80
C VAL A 743 30.83 2.91 35.51
N LYS A 744 31.22 3.91 34.73
CA LYS A 744 31.69 5.22 35.22
C LYS A 744 31.32 6.40 34.32
N TYR A 745 30.77 6.14 33.15
CA TYR A 745 30.20 7.17 32.26
C TYR A 745 28.74 6.83 31.97
N ALA A 746 27.93 7.78 31.52
CA ALA A 746 26.67 7.50 30.85
C ALA A 746 26.61 8.29 29.54
N VAL A 747 26.18 7.65 28.45
CA VAL A 747 25.82 8.35 27.23
C VAL A 747 24.39 8.86 27.35
N VAL A 748 24.13 10.08 26.88
CA VAL A 748 22.80 10.70 26.91
C VAL A 748 22.48 11.25 25.52
N ALA A 749 21.27 10.98 25.04
CA ALA A 749 20.72 11.52 23.82
C ALA A 749 19.37 12.19 24.06
N VAL A 750 19.16 13.35 23.43
CA VAL A 750 17.96 14.18 23.61
C VAL A 750 17.41 14.62 22.27
N ASP A 751 16.13 14.32 22.00
CA ASP A 751 15.44 14.81 20.80
C ASP A 751 15.12 16.30 20.91
N TYR A 752 15.46 17.08 19.89
CA TYR A 752 15.32 18.54 19.88
C TYR A 752 13.88 19.00 19.75
N PHE A 753 12.97 18.14 19.26
CA PHE A 753 11.55 18.45 19.17
C PHE A 753 10.82 18.10 20.48
N THR A 754 10.70 16.80 20.78
CA THR A 754 9.90 16.26 21.90
C THR A 754 10.56 16.44 23.27
N LYS A 755 11.86 16.80 23.31
CA LYS A 755 12.70 16.81 24.51
C LYS A 755 12.82 15.44 25.19
N TRP A 756 12.48 14.36 24.47
CA TRP A 756 12.62 12.99 24.93
C TRP A 756 14.09 12.66 25.21
N VAL A 757 14.35 11.92 26.30
CA VAL A 757 15.70 11.62 26.78
C VAL A 757 15.93 10.11 26.80
N GLU A 758 16.98 9.64 26.15
CA GLU A 758 17.56 8.29 26.30
C GLU A 758 18.93 8.40 26.98
N ALA A 759 19.26 7.45 27.86
CA ALA A 759 20.60 7.36 28.44
C ALA A 759 20.95 5.93 28.86
N GLU A 760 22.24 5.58 28.75
CA GLU A 760 22.76 4.24 29.07
C GLU A 760 24.09 4.35 29.86
N PRO A 761 24.31 3.55 30.93
CA PRO A 761 25.55 3.56 31.69
C PRO A 761 26.65 2.73 31.01
N LEU A 762 27.83 3.32 30.85
CA LEU A 762 28.99 2.76 30.14
C LEU A 762 30.23 2.63 31.06
N ALA A 763 30.98 1.54 30.88
CA ALA A 763 32.30 1.34 31.51
C ALA A 763 33.43 2.01 30.73
N THR A 764 33.32 2.03 29.40
CA THR A 764 34.27 2.66 28.48
C THR A 764 33.51 3.45 27.42
N ILE A 765 34.11 4.57 27.00
CA ILE A 765 33.51 5.52 26.04
C ILE A 765 34.16 5.33 24.66
N THR A 766 34.02 4.14 24.10
CA THR A 766 34.53 3.81 22.76
C THR A 766 33.48 4.11 21.70
N ALA A 767 33.92 4.48 20.49
CA ALA A 767 33.05 4.74 19.36
C ALA A 767 32.07 3.59 19.06
N ALA A 768 32.52 2.33 19.20
CA ALA A 768 31.68 1.15 19.00
C ALA A 768 30.50 1.07 19.99
N ARG A 769 30.68 1.50 21.25
CA ARG A 769 29.59 1.59 22.22
C ARG A 769 28.62 2.73 21.93
N ILE A 770 29.09 3.81 21.32
CA ILE A 770 28.21 4.89 20.85
C ILE A 770 27.41 4.45 19.61
N GLU A 771 28.02 3.73 18.66
CA GLU A 771 27.31 3.11 17.52
C GLU A 771 26.21 2.15 18.02
N GLU A 772 26.54 1.26 18.96
CA GLU A 772 25.60 0.31 19.57
C GLU A 772 24.43 1.03 20.30
N PHE A 773 24.73 2.09 21.06
CA PHE A 773 23.71 2.91 21.72
C PHE A 773 22.80 3.62 20.72
N VAL A 774 23.34 4.31 19.72
CA VAL A 774 22.54 5.01 18.69
C VAL A 774 21.71 4.02 17.89
N TRP A 775 22.28 2.89 17.49
CA TRP A 775 21.56 1.86 16.77
C TRP A 775 20.39 1.30 17.60
N THR A 776 20.64 0.89 18.85
CA THR A 776 19.66 0.19 19.68
C THR A 776 18.61 1.12 20.28
N HIS A 777 19.03 2.28 20.79
CA HIS A 777 18.17 3.19 21.56
C HIS A 777 17.54 4.30 20.70
N ILE A 778 18.12 4.63 19.54
CA ILE A 778 17.58 5.62 18.61
C ILE A 778 17.03 4.92 17.35
N CYS A 779 17.89 4.36 16.50
CA CYS A 779 17.49 3.85 15.18
C CYS A 779 16.43 2.73 15.25
N CYS A 780 16.61 1.73 16.11
CA CYS A 780 15.68 0.60 16.26
C CYS A 780 14.37 0.96 16.96
N ARG A 781 14.27 2.13 17.61
CA ARG A 781 13.10 2.54 18.42
C ARG A 781 12.30 3.69 17.80
N PHE A 782 12.97 4.66 17.20
CA PHE A 782 12.36 5.87 16.65
C PHE A 782 12.59 6.04 15.14
N GLY A 783 13.42 5.18 14.53
CA GLY A 783 13.85 5.30 13.13
C GLY A 783 15.18 6.04 12.99
N ILE A 784 15.70 6.07 11.76
CA ILE A 784 16.97 6.74 11.45
C ILE A 784 16.77 8.27 11.55
N PRO A 785 17.52 8.98 12.40
CA PRO A 785 17.39 10.43 12.53
C PRO A 785 17.97 11.15 11.30
N TYR A 786 17.44 12.33 10.98
CA TYR A 786 18.00 13.20 9.94
C TYR A 786 19.35 13.78 10.37
N ALA A 787 19.48 14.17 11.63
CA ALA A 787 20.68 14.78 12.17
C ALA A 787 21.03 14.32 13.59
N ILE A 788 22.33 14.26 13.88
CA ILE A 788 22.89 14.14 15.23
C ILE A 788 23.83 15.32 15.46
N ILE A 789 23.61 16.07 16.54
CA ILE A 789 24.51 17.10 17.06
C ILE A 789 25.28 16.51 18.23
N THR A 790 26.58 16.80 18.32
CA THR A 790 27.44 16.31 19.41
C THR A 790 28.61 17.25 19.67
N ASP A 791 29.31 17.09 20.79
CA ASP A 791 30.57 17.79 21.05
C ASP A 791 31.73 17.20 20.21
N ASN A 792 32.89 17.85 20.23
CA ASN A 792 34.10 17.37 19.53
C ASN A 792 34.82 16.22 20.29
N GLY A 793 34.09 15.41 21.06
CA GLY A 793 34.63 14.27 21.78
C GLY A 793 35.13 13.18 20.83
N ARG A 794 36.35 12.68 21.03
CA ARG A 794 37.02 11.68 20.14
C ARG A 794 36.23 10.39 19.91
N GLN A 795 35.30 10.05 20.80
CA GLN A 795 34.38 8.93 20.65
C GLN A 795 33.30 9.17 19.59
N PHE A 796 32.86 10.42 19.44
CA PHE A 796 31.92 10.86 18.43
C PHE A 796 32.64 11.27 17.14
N ASP A 797 33.83 11.86 17.26
CA ASP A 797 34.71 12.16 16.13
C ASP A 797 35.71 11.03 15.84
N SER A 798 35.18 9.88 15.43
CA SER A 798 35.97 8.72 15.00
C SER A 798 35.57 8.27 13.60
N GLU A 799 36.51 7.67 12.85
CA GLU A 799 36.22 7.13 11.52
C GLU A 799 35.09 6.10 11.56
N LEU A 800 35.06 5.22 12.56
CA LEU A 800 34.02 4.21 12.76
C LEU A 800 32.62 4.86 12.91
N PHE A 801 32.47 5.86 13.77
CA PHE A 801 31.19 6.54 13.99
C PHE A 801 30.79 7.41 12.79
N ARG A 802 31.73 8.11 12.15
CA ARG A 802 31.49 8.84 10.89
C ARG A 802 31.01 7.90 9.78
N GLN A 803 31.65 6.75 9.60
CA GLN A 803 31.24 5.74 8.61
C GLN A 803 29.86 5.15 8.93
N PHE A 804 29.53 4.93 10.21
CA PHE A 804 28.18 4.53 10.64
C PHE A 804 27.11 5.57 10.25
N CYS A 805 27.33 6.85 10.56
CA CYS A 805 26.43 7.93 10.19
C CYS A 805 26.27 8.05 8.67
N ILE A 806 27.37 8.00 7.89
CA ILE A 806 27.34 8.03 6.42
C ILE A 806 26.55 6.82 5.86
N ARG A 807 26.78 5.61 6.38
CA ARG A 807 26.09 4.38 5.98
C ARG A 807 24.56 4.47 6.18
N LEU A 808 24.12 5.16 7.22
CA LEU A 808 22.71 5.40 7.53
C LEU A 808 22.16 6.72 6.96
N LYS A 809 22.98 7.55 6.30
CA LYS A 809 22.63 8.91 5.84
C LYS A 809 22.19 9.87 6.95
N ILE A 810 22.78 9.74 8.13
CA ILE A 810 22.58 10.66 9.26
C ILE A 810 23.56 11.84 9.13
N ASN A 811 23.06 13.08 9.15
CA ASN A 811 23.92 14.27 9.14
C ASN A 811 24.54 14.47 10.53
N LEU A 812 25.86 14.28 10.64
CA LEU A 812 26.60 14.49 11.88
C LEU A 812 27.14 15.92 11.94
N PHE A 813 26.67 16.69 12.92
CA PHE A 813 27.10 18.05 13.18
C PHE A 813 27.87 18.12 14.50
N PHE A 814 28.99 18.83 14.51
CA PHE A 814 29.78 19.07 15.71
C PHE A 814 29.54 20.48 16.23
N ALA A 815 29.34 20.61 17.54
CA ALA A 815 29.21 21.90 18.21
C ALA A 815 30.56 22.66 18.13
N SER A 816 30.53 23.88 17.59
CA SER A 816 31.72 24.74 17.54
C SER A 816 32.08 25.24 18.94
N PRO A 817 33.37 25.30 19.33
CA PRO A 817 33.80 25.96 20.57
C PRO A 817 33.35 27.42 20.68
N ALA A 818 33.08 28.09 19.55
CA ALA A 818 32.55 29.46 19.52
C ALA A 818 31.02 29.56 19.68
N HIS A 819 30.29 28.45 19.49
CA HIS A 819 28.83 28.39 19.60
C HIS A 819 28.36 27.16 20.42
N PRO A 820 28.74 27.04 21.72
CA PRO A 820 28.37 25.90 22.57
C PRO A 820 26.84 25.73 22.75
N GLN A 821 26.08 26.81 22.51
CA GLN A 821 24.61 26.81 22.53
C GLN A 821 24.00 25.75 21.59
N SER A 822 24.69 25.32 20.53
CA SER A 822 24.16 24.33 19.58
C SER A 822 23.94 22.93 20.18
N ASN A 823 24.63 22.57 21.28
CA ASN A 823 24.37 21.34 22.03
C ASN A 823 23.71 21.58 23.41
N GLY A 824 23.31 22.82 23.72
CA GLY A 824 22.89 23.22 25.08
C GLY A 824 21.68 22.46 25.65
N GLN A 825 20.86 21.82 24.81
CA GLN A 825 19.71 21.03 25.27
C GLN A 825 20.12 19.75 25.99
N VAL A 826 21.09 18.99 25.48
CA VAL A 826 21.57 17.79 26.17
C VAL A 826 22.41 18.13 27.39
N GLU A 827 23.16 19.24 27.38
CA GLU A 827 23.83 19.74 28.59
C GLU A 827 22.85 20.09 29.72
N ALA A 828 21.73 20.75 29.39
CA ALA A 828 20.67 21.08 30.33
C ALA A 828 20.04 19.81 30.93
N ILE A 829 19.77 18.80 30.10
CA ILE A 829 19.35 17.46 30.57
C ILE A 829 20.41 16.83 31.46
N ASN A 830 21.68 16.90 31.10
CA ASN A 830 22.77 16.31 31.87
C ASN A 830 22.90 16.92 33.26
N LYS A 831 22.62 18.23 33.41
CA LYS A 831 22.48 18.90 34.72
C LYS A 831 21.29 18.33 35.53
N ILE A 832 20.14 18.09 34.90
CA ILE A 832 18.95 17.50 35.53
C ILE A 832 19.19 16.04 35.97
N VAL A 833 19.73 15.19 35.09
CA VAL A 833 20.08 13.79 35.37
C VAL A 833 21.05 13.71 36.56
N LYS A 834 22.14 14.50 36.53
CA LYS A 834 23.10 14.59 37.64
C LYS A 834 22.42 15.02 38.96
N LYS A 835 21.48 15.97 38.92
CA LYS A 835 20.75 16.45 40.11
C LYS A 835 19.79 15.39 40.69
N LEU A 836 19.07 14.66 39.85
CA LEU A 836 18.17 13.58 40.29
C LEU A 836 18.94 12.41 40.88
N LEU A 837 20.00 11.95 40.22
CA LEU A 837 20.89 10.92 40.75
C LEU A 837 21.48 11.36 42.11
N LYS A 838 21.99 12.61 42.21
CA LYS A 838 22.54 13.13 43.48
C LYS A 838 21.52 13.13 44.63
N ARG A 839 20.22 13.39 44.36
CA ARG A 839 19.13 13.34 45.35
C ARG A 839 18.78 11.92 45.81
N GLN A 840 19.00 10.91 44.97
CA GLN A 840 18.66 9.51 45.26
C GLN A 840 19.78 8.73 45.97
N LEU A 841 21.05 9.18 45.87
CA LEU A 841 22.21 8.32 46.12
C LEU A 841 22.99 8.55 47.43
N ASP A 842 22.71 9.62 48.21
CA ASP A 842 23.33 9.96 49.51
C ASP A 842 24.76 9.39 49.74
N LYS A 843 24.89 8.34 50.57
CA LYS A 843 26.15 7.65 50.91
C LYS A 843 26.50 6.50 49.94
N ALA A 844 25.56 6.04 49.13
CA ALA A 844 25.67 4.87 48.25
C ALA A 844 26.01 5.25 46.78
N LYS A 845 27.03 6.11 46.59
CA LYS A 845 27.36 6.72 45.29
C LYS A 845 27.63 5.73 44.14
N GLY A 846 28.02 4.48 44.43
CA GLY A 846 28.25 3.43 43.43
C GLY A 846 26.97 2.80 42.85
N ALA A 847 25.79 3.02 43.44
CA ALA A 847 24.52 2.44 42.97
C ALA A 847 23.84 3.25 41.85
N TRP A 848 24.49 4.32 41.36
CA TRP A 848 23.93 5.21 40.33
C TRP A 848 23.45 4.55 39.03
N PRO A 849 24.05 3.44 38.51
CA PRO A 849 23.60 2.83 37.25
C PRO A 849 22.25 2.16 37.41
N GLU A 850 22.02 1.52 38.56
CA GLU A 850 20.76 0.85 38.92
C GLU A 850 19.64 1.88 39.14
N LYS A 851 19.99 3.14 39.44
CA LYS A 851 19.07 4.27 39.62
C LYS A 851 18.87 5.17 38.41
N LEU A 852 19.67 5.02 37.35
CA LEU A 852 19.48 5.78 36.11
C LEU A 852 18.09 5.56 35.45
N PRO A 853 17.52 4.33 35.41
CA PRO A 853 16.17 4.12 34.89
C PRO A 853 15.08 4.84 35.69
N GLU A 854 15.20 4.91 37.02
CA GLU A 854 14.26 5.64 37.89
C GLU A 854 14.35 7.16 37.64
N ALA A 855 15.57 7.69 37.48
CA ALA A 855 15.78 9.09 37.12
C ALA A 855 15.25 9.42 35.71
N LEU A 856 15.48 8.56 34.72
CA LEU A 856 14.93 8.71 33.37
C LEU A 856 13.41 8.63 33.33
N TRP A 857 12.80 7.71 34.09
CA TRP A 857 11.36 7.61 34.22
C TRP A 857 10.78 8.93 34.74
N ALA A 858 11.32 9.47 35.84
CA ALA A 858 10.90 10.76 36.37
C ALA A 858 11.08 11.92 35.37
N ILE A 859 12.17 11.94 34.58
CA ILE A 859 12.40 12.96 33.53
C ILE A 859 11.38 12.86 32.38
N ARG A 860 10.95 11.64 32.03
CA ARG A 860 9.99 11.36 30.95
C ARG A 860 8.53 11.57 31.36
N THR A 861 8.22 11.51 32.65
CA THR A 861 6.86 11.73 33.19
C THR A 861 6.63 13.13 33.79
N SER A 862 7.67 13.95 33.92
CA SER A 862 7.56 15.32 34.46
C SER A 862 7.13 16.34 33.39
N TYR A 863 6.13 17.15 33.70
CA TYR A 863 5.72 18.32 32.92
C TYR A 863 6.86 19.35 32.80
N ARG A 864 6.93 20.06 31.66
CA ARG A 864 7.94 21.10 31.39
C ARG A 864 7.33 22.35 30.79
N THR A 865 7.63 23.50 31.39
CA THR A 865 7.10 24.82 31.00
C THR A 865 7.61 25.34 29.66
N ALA A 866 8.72 24.82 29.15
CA ALA A 866 9.34 25.23 27.87
C ALA A 866 8.57 24.73 26.61
N SER A 867 7.36 24.21 26.79
CA SER A 867 6.43 23.80 25.72
C SER A 867 5.28 24.79 25.52
N MET A 868 5.36 26.00 26.09
CA MET A 868 4.43 27.10 25.84
C MET A 868 5.16 28.33 25.31
N ASN A 869 4.52 29.02 24.36
CA ASN A 869 4.75 30.42 23.99
C ASN A 869 3.42 30.94 23.40
N PRO A 870 3.12 32.24 23.48
CA PRO A 870 3.03 33.00 24.73
C PRO A 870 1.63 33.64 24.89
N ARG A 871 1.13 33.73 26.13
CA ARG A 871 0.03 34.66 26.46
C ARG A 871 0.65 36.00 26.87
N ASP A 872 0.78 36.93 25.94
CA ASP A 872 0.65 38.37 26.20
C ASP A 872 0.43 39.12 24.89
N GLY A 873 -0.47 40.11 24.91
CA GLY A 873 -1.06 40.69 23.71
C GLY A 873 -0.24 41.83 23.09
N THR A 874 0.48 41.54 22.02
CA THR A 874 0.85 42.54 20.99
C THR A 874 0.60 41.99 19.60
N LYS A 875 0.06 42.83 18.71
CA LYS A 875 -0.44 42.45 17.37
C LYS A 875 0.67 41.85 16.49
N PHE A 876 0.37 40.72 15.84
CA PHE A 876 0.99 40.33 14.57
C PHE A 876 0.00 40.53 13.41
N PRO A 877 0.47 40.74 12.16
CA PRO A 877 -0.40 41.10 11.04
C PRO A 877 -1.23 39.92 10.52
N SER A 878 -2.26 40.25 9.76
CA SER A 878 -3.18 39.32 9.11
C SER A 878 -2.51 38.50 7.99
N GLU A 879 -2.23 37.23 8.25
CA GLU A 879 -2.20 36.14 7.26
C GLU A 879 -2.38 34.81 8.02
N GLU A 880 -3.36 34.00 7.61
CA GLU A 880 -3.81 32.82 8.38
C GLU A 880 -2.88 31.60 8.20
N PRO A 881 -2.32 31.02 9.28
CA PRO A 881 -1.71 29.69 9.23
C PRO A 881 -2.78 28.59 9.35
N SER A 882 -2.67 27.55 8.52
CA SER A 882 -3.66 26.47 8.43
C SER A 882 -3.79 25.61 9.71
N GLU A 883 -5.01 25.13 9.97
CA GLU A 883 -5.44 24.35 11.16
C GLU A 883 -4.83 22.93 11.31
N GLU A 884 -3.56 22.70 10.95
CA GLU A 884 -2.97 21.35 10.92
C GLU A 884 -2.30 20.88 12.22
N ASN A 885 -2.23 21.70 13.29
CA ASN A 885 -1.29 21.46 14.42
C ASN A 885 -1.87 21.38 15.87
N LEU A 886 -3.18 21.21 16.09
CA LEU A 886 -3.75 21.09 17.46
C LEU A 886 -4.17 19.68 17.92
N GLY A 887 -3.86 18.61 17.16
CA GLY A 887 -4.54 17.31 17.29
C GLY A 887 -3.91 16.21 18.16
N ASP A 888 -2.67 16.33 18.65
CA ASP A 888 -1.92 15.20 19.24
C ASP A 888 -1.54 15.37 20.72
N TYR A 889 -2.53 15.21 21.60
CA TYR A 889 -2.32 14.90 23.02
C TYR A 889 -3.12 13.65 23.44
N CYS A 890 -2.53 12.46 23.26
CA CYS A 890 -3.00 11.22 23.87
C CYS A 890 -2.00 10.75 24.95
N LEU A 891 -2.42 10.74 26.21
CA LEU A 891 -1.61 10.24 27.32
C LEU A 891 -1.76 8.74 27.52
N TYR A 892 -0.67 8.11 27.97
CA TYR A 892 -0.62 6.70 28.30
C TYR A 892 -1.34 6.42 29.62
N ARG A 893 -2.30 5.49 29.61
CA ARG A 893 -2.69 4.73 30.81
C ARG A 893 -2.58 3.24 30.50
N ILE A 894 -1.68 2.55 31.21
CA ILE A 894 -1.65 1.09 31.24
C ILE A 894 -2.75 0.67 32.23
N LEU A 895 -3.75 -0.07 31.77
CA LEU A 895 -4.64 -0.82 32.65
C LEU A 895 -3.94 -2.13 33.05
N THR A 896 -3.12 -2.07 34.09
CA THR A 896 -2.78 -3.29 34.83
C THR A 896 -3.96 -3.68 35.69
N THR A 897 -4.69 -4.72 35.29
CA THR A 897 -5.62 -5.44 36.15
C THR A 897 -4.83 -6.11 37.27
N ASN A 898 -4.57 -5.36 38.35
CA ASN A 898 -4.22 -5.93 39.64
C ASN A 898 -5.53 -6.34 40.32
N ASP A 899 -5.93 -7.59 40.13
CA ASP A 899 -6.46 -8.32 41.27
C ASP A 899 -5.79 -9.68 41.41
N ARG A 900 -5.79 -10.19 42.63
CA ARG A 900 -4.79 -11.14 43.13
C ARG A 900 -4.86 -12.51 42.45
N LEU A 901 -3.70 -13.07 42.10
CA LEU A 901 -3.42 -14.50 42.32
C LEU A 901 -1.91 -14.79 42.43
N THR A 902 -1.59 -15.88 43.11
CA THR A 902 -0.31 -16.18 43.78
C THR A 902 0.83 -16.65 42.88
N ARG A 903 2.06 -16.55 43.42
CA ARG A 903 3.32 -17.15 42.91
C ARG A 903 3.11 -18.56 42.32
N GLY A 904 3.59 -18.78 41.09
CA GLY A 904 3.69 -20.12 40.50
C GLY A 904 4.59 -20.19 39.26
N GLN A 905 5.71 -20.90 39.39
CA GLN A 905 6.52 -21.53 38.32
C GLN A 905 7.22 -20.68 37.24
N LYS A 906 8.56 -20.73 37.27
CA LYS A 906 9.45 -20.49 36.12
C LYS A 906 9.47 -21.72 35.20
N ARG A 907 9.53 -21.50 33.88
CA ARG A 907 10.36 -22.20 32.86
C ARG A 907 10.06 -21.57 31.49
N GLN A 908 11.05 -20.95 30.84
CA GLN A 908 12.01 -21.56 29.91
C GLN A 908 11.48 -21.46 28.46
N LEU A 909 12.07 -20.54 27.69
CA LEU A 909 11.79 -20.35 26.27
C LEU A 909 13.13 -20.26 25.53
N ASP A 910 13.41 -21.31 24.74
CA ASP A 910 14.64 -21.46 24.00
C ASP A 910 14.72 -20.56 22.76
N ILE A 911 15.95 -20.19 22.41
CA ILE A 911 16.29 -19.35 21.27
C ILE A 911 16.42 -20.23 20.02
N THR A 912 15.45 -20.20 19.10
CA THR A 912 15.70 -20.53 17.68
C THR A 912 14.79 -19.70 16.77
N GLY A 913 15.39 -18.84 15.93
CA GLY A 913 14.68 -18.07 14.91
C GLY A 913 15.45 -18.14 13.58
N PRO A 914 14.84 -18.62 12.47
CA PRO A 914 15.53 -18.75 11.21
C PRO A 914 15.44 -17.48 10.35
N SER A 915 16.61 -17.03 9.89
CA SER A 915 16.91 -16.35 8.60
C SER A 915 16.08 -15.14 8.11
N ALA A 916 16.81 -14.09 7.73
CA ALA A 916 16.28 -12.87 7.15
C ALA A 916 15.76 -13.00 5.71
N TYR A 917 14.91 -12.04 5.30
CA TYR A 917 14.67 -11.68 3.90
C TYR A 917 14.83 -10.15 3.71
N PRO A 918 15.23 -9.67 2.52
CA PRO A 918 15.79 -8.33 2.35
C PRO A 918 14.77 -7.21 2.15
N LEU A 919 15.15 -6.00 2.55
CA LEU A 919 14.39 -4.76 2.38
C LEU A 919 14.50 -4.21 0.94
N PRO A 920 13.41 -3.71 0.33
CA PRO A 920 13.46 -2.98 -0.94
C PRO A 920 13.96 -1.53 -0.75
N ASN A 921 14.84 -1.09 -1.64
CA ASN A 921 15.44 0.24 -1.68
C ASN A 921 14.50 1.28 -2.36
N PRO A 922 14.11 2.39 -1.70
CA PRO A 922 13.44 3.51 -2.34
C PRO A 922 14.46 4.61 -2.70
N ALA A 923 14.71 4.79 -4.00
CA ALA A 923 15.40 5.97 -4.50
C ALA A 923 14.47 7.20 -4.47
N LEU A 924 15.02 8.36 -4.12
CA LEU A 924 14.45 9.69 -4.37
C LEU A 924 15.37 10.45 -5.36
N PRO A 925 14.83 11.39 -6.14
CA PRO A 925 15.58 12.08 -7.19
C PRO A 925 16.46 13.21 -6.65
N ASP A 926 17.55 13.48 -7.38
CA ASP A 926 18.43 14.63 -7.15
C ASP A 926 17.76 15.96 -7.56
N THR A 927 18.11 17.04 -6.86
CA THR A 927 18.71 18.26 -7.45
C THR A 927 18.98 19.30 -6.36
N PHE A 928 20.23 19.77 -6.26
CA PHE A 928 20.62 21.18 -6.30
C PHE A 928 22.13 21.27 -6.12
N ASP A 929 22.83 21.69 -7.18
CA ASP A 929 24.28 21.82 -7.23
C ASP A 929 24.63 23.31 -7.22
N LEU A 930 25.50 23.74 -6.30
CA LEU A 930 26.02 25.09 -6.22
C LEU A 930 27.47 25.10 -5.71
N GLY A 931 28.38 25.55 -6.57
CA GLY A 931 29.48 26.41 -6.14
C GLY A 931 30.83 25.76 -5.88
N HIS A 932 31.67 25.75 -6.91
CA HIS A 932 33.13 25.71 -6.80
C HIS A 932 33.69 26.62 -5.69
N VAL A 933 34.60 26.09 -4.86
CA VAL A 933 35.87 26.77 -4.52
C VAL A 933 37.00 25.75 -4.47
N SER A 934 38.13 26.06 -5.12
CA SER A 934 39.35 25.26 -5.17
C SER A 934 40.39 25.72 -4.12
N CYS A 935 41.15 24.80 -3.50
CA CYS A 935 42.57 25.04 -3.23
C CYS A 935 43.45 23.81 -2.89
N SER A 936 44.59 23.74 -3.60
CA SER A 936 45.94 23.32 -3.17
C SER A 936 46.19 22.07 -2.29
N ARG A 937 46.83 21.09 -2.94
CA ARG A 937 47.86 20.14 -2.45
C ARG A 937 49.01 20.84 -1.65
N PRO A 938 49.79 20.14 -0.78
CA PRO A 938 50.75 19.10 -1.22
C PRO A 938 50.94 17.87 -0.31
N ALA A 939 51.67 16.88 -0.86
CA ALA A 939 52.12 15.67 -0.17
C ALA A 939 53.50 15.88 0.50
N PRO A 940 53.93 14.94 1.37
CA PRO A 940 55.27 14.39 1.21
C PRO A 940 55.34 12.84 1.29
N THR A 941 56.56 12.32 1.23
CA THR A 941 56.93 11.00 0.71
C THR A 941 57.48 9.98 1.74
N VAL A 942 57.16 8.68 1.55
CA VAL A 942 58.08 7.49 1.43
C VAL A 942 59.22 7.35 2.49
N PRO A 943 59.43 6.21 3.21
CA PRO A 943 59.96 4.98 2.57
C PRO A 943 59.65 3.57 3.13
N HIS A 944 60.17 2.60 2.37
CA HIS A 944 60.08 1.13 2.37
C HIS A 944 60.81 0.31 3.48
N ARG A 945 60.30 -0.92 3.72
CA ARG A 945 61.02 -2.23 3.95
C ARG A 945 61.86 -2.35 5.26
N LYS A 946 62.17 -3.54 5.84
CA LYS A 946 62.32 -4.95 5.34
C LYS A 946 62.46 -5.97 6.51
N TYR A 947 62.28 -7.29 6.25
CA TYR A 947 62.72 -8.49 7.04
C TYR A 947 62.03 -8.80 8.41
N THR A 948 61.95 -10.04 8.97
CA THR A 948 62.61 -11.35 8.70
C THR A 948 61.83 -12.63 9.17
N HIS A 949 62.05 -13.75 8.47
CA HIS A 949 61.88 -15.22 8.70
C HIS A 949 61.26 -15.95 9.94
N ASN A 950 60.36 -16.89 9.61
CA ASN A 950 60.31 -18.38 9.84
C ASN A 950 60.51 -19.08 11.21
N ALA A 951 59.43 -19.71 11.69
CA ALA A 951 59.30 -21.11 12.20
C ALA A 951 57.78 -21.45 12.33
N ARG A 952 57.24 -22.70 12.32
CA ARG A 952 57.67 -24.07 11.92
C ARG A 952 56.39 -24.87 11.51
N LEU A 953 56.50 -26.18 11.20
CA LEU A 953 55.41 -27.17 10.89
C LEU A 953 55.67 -28.47 11.70
N PRO A 954 54.84 -29.57 11.72
CA PRO A 954 53.86 -30.04 10.70
C PRO A 954 52.56 -30.81 11.12
N ARG A 955 51.58 -30.91 10.19
CA ARG A 955 50.71 -32.07 9.73
C ARG A 955 50.02 -33.05 10.73
N PRO A 956 49.15 -34.00 10.27
CA PRO A 956 48.32 -34.13 9.04
C PRO A 956 46.78 -34.12 9.41
N ILE A 957 45.78 -34.34 8.56
CA ILE A 957 45.63 -34.90 7.18
C ILE A 957 44.89 -33.89 6.31
#